data_AF-A0A847LBT9-F1
#
_entry.id   AF-A0A847LBT9-F1
#
_cell.length_a   1.000
_cell.length_b   1.000
_cell.length_c   1.000
_cell.angle_alpha   90.00
_cell.angle_beta   90.00
_cell.angle_gamma   90.00
#
_symmetry.space_group_name_H-M   'P 1'
#
loop_
_entity.id
_entity.type
_entity.pdbx_description
1 polymer ?
#
loop_
_entity_poly.entity_id
_entity_poly.type
_entity_poly.pdbx_seq_one_letter_code
_entity_poly.pdbx_strand_id
1 'polypeptide(L)'
;LRQAADAARAAADAAEAARLAAQASATQALTADAERLVNAFSPFADPGPALALCDRLAAAGEGPRADALRRRLADIYWAEAERQAATDPAAALGTIQSALRAFPQETRFLERQKTLAEALTAARTTAEREAALQALRKVIADKRTELGPGKSTDRILPDLNRLESEFGLASEAAATRQAIVGYYRDAARKAADRETAIAILQDALPVAPDRAALQAEIDAHLAALKAEVASAAATTAQAKTIENKRVQALALAGNPVGKKAAALPGLLAELDRLGATAAAAEVRQAARAAFEAKVAAARAVTDFDPLLEAAARVFPAGSPELAGLQAKKEEFIAGRKTERVAQIRQALENYPPGSPAKALPGLFQELDALGEGQLATDLGGKLRERLTAAARTALPGDPKAAQAIVREALTLPPCKGDATLKALAAEAETAEQAAGEKRRADLVARIDQAIAGPGFPAQPEAVARLITDLEKEPGGAEPAKAARRQAAEALLAAGRAALDGKDLAAARRHADRVKTFVPDHPGQAALAKAIADAAKPPEPPPQPPVTPPATSPVPPQPPDQPPATALEIVVTPGGSPTLAQALAQAKPGMTIKLQPGTHQGGLTIDQAITLTGAGSRDQVILQSSGPPVLTLAGKAMVTNLTVSYTGSSQTDAVKITGGSPTLKNCTVTSSAAAAPPEYSACVGVYGGTPVLQGNTLSGSRGMGLMVKGGKPLVQGNTMDGSAVYGAWFTKGAGGTFTNNTVTRSTRSGVGIKNGAAPVVKGNTVRDNKESGIFIYQDGAGTIQQNTVTGNGSFGIEVGQAGKADRIEGNTVTGNHSHGIYVHDEGSQARVGANTLSGNNGKPEHSEKGGRIDRL
;
A
#
# COMPACT_ATOMS: atom_id res chain seq x y z
N LEU A 1 -15.85 168.08 23.55
CA LEU A 1 -16.47 166.88 22.94
C LEU A 1 -15.66 166.33 21.75
N ARG A 2 -15.44 167.08 20.65
CA ARG A 2 -14.61 166.60 19.51
C ARG A 2 -13.20 166.15 19.92
N GLN A 3 -12.45 166.98 20.65
CA GLN A 3 -11.12 166.61 21.16
C GLN A 3 -11.11 165.33 22.03
N ALA A 4 -12.19 165.05 22.77
CA ALA A 4 -12.30 163.83 23.56
C ALA A 4 -12.57 162.59 22.67
N ALA A 5 -13.32 162.76 21.58
CA ALA A 5 -13.54 161.70 20.59
C ALA A 5 -12.27 161.39 19.79
N ASP A 6 -11.52 162.42 19.40
CA ASP A 6 -10.25 162.25 18.68
C ASP A 6 -9.19 161.59 19.56
N ALA A 7 -9.11 161.95 20.85
CA ALA A 7 -8.23 161.31 21.81
C ALA A 7 -8.60 159.83 22.06
N ALA A 8 -9.89 159.49 22.12
CA ALA A 8 -10.36 158.12 22.26
C ALA A 8 -10.05 157.27 21.00
N ARG A 9 -10.18 157.86 19.80
CA ARG A 9 -9.80 157.20 18.53
C ARG A 9 -8.30 156.92 18.49
N ALA A 10 -7.47 157.91 18.81
CA ALA A 10 -6.02 157.74 18.85
C ALA A 10 -5.56 156.70 19.89
N ALA A 11 -6.22 156.64 21.04
CA ALA A 11 -5.94 155.62 22.06
C ALA A 11 -6.34 154.21 21.60
N ALA A 12 -7.47 154.06 20.88
CA ALA A 12 -7.89 152.80 20.29
C ALA A 12 -6.94 152.34 19.17
N ASP A 13 -6.52 153.26 18.30
CA ASP A 13 -5.57 152.97 17.22
C ASP A 13 -4.19 152.59 17.78
N ALA A 14 -3.73 153.26 18.85
CA ALA A 14 -2.49 152.91 19.55
C ALA A 14 -2.59 151.55 20.26
N ALA A 15 -3.74 151.23 20.86
CA ALA A 15 -3.98 149.93 21.48
C ALA A 15 -3.99 148.79 20.45
N GLU A 16 -4.60 148.99 19.28
CA GLU A 16 -4.59 147.98 18.21
C GLU A 16 -3.20 147.83 17.58
N ALA A 17 -2.46 148.93 17.39
CA ALA A 17 -1.07 148.86 16.94
C ALA A 17 -0.18 148.09 17.93
N ALA A 18 -0.34 148.32 19.24
CA ALA A 18 0.37 147.57 20.27
C ALA A 18 -0.01 146.08 20.27
N ARG A 19 -1.30 145.75 20.05
CA ARG A 19 -1.78 144.37 19.95
C ARG A 19 -1.17 143.63 18.75
N LEU A 20 -1.13 144.28 17.58
CA LEU A 20 -0.53 143.72 16.37
C LEU A 20 0.99 143.52 16.52
N ALA A 21 1.69 144.47 17.17
CA ALA A 21 3.12 144.33 17.45
C ALA A 21 3.41 143.16 18.40
N ALA A 22 2.60 142.98 19.46
CA ALA A 22 2.72 141.85 20.38
C ALA A 22 2.45 140.51 19.68
N GLN A 23 1.43 140.46 18.80
CA GLN A 23 1.13 139.27 18.00
C GLN A 23 2.28 138.91 17.05
N ALA A 24 2.87 139.89 16.36
CA ALA A 24 4.02 139.66 15.47
C ALA A 24 5.25 139.13 16.23
N SER A 25 5.53 139.66 17.43
CA SER A 25 6.62 139.19 18.28
C SER A 25 6.40 137.75 18.78
N ALA A 26 5.17 137.39 19.16
CA ALA A 26 4.84 136.03 19.59
C ALA A 26 4.99 135.02 18.44
N THR A 27 4.57 135.38 17.22
CA THR A 27 4.75 134.54 16.03
C THR A 27 6.24 134.35 15.69
N GLN A 28 7.08 135.38 15.84
CA GLN A 28 8.52 135.25 15.64
C GLN A 28 9.17 134.29 16.65
N ALA A 29 8.81 134.38 17.93
CA ALA A 29 9.32 133.47 18.96
C ALA A 29 8.92 132.01 18.68
N LEU A 30 7.65 131.78 18.33
CA LEU A 30 7.15 130.46 17.97
C LEU A 30 7.86 129.87 16.74
N THR A 31 8.18 130.71 15.75
CA THR A 31 8.94 130.31 14.56
C THR A 31 10.35 129.84 14.95
N ALA A 32 11.06 130.61 15.78
CA ALA A 32 12.41 130.27 16.20
C ALA A 32 12.47 128.96 17.00
N ASP A 33 11.46 128.71 17.84
CA ASP A 33 11.35 127.47 18.60
C ASP A 33 11.05 126.26 17.70
N ALA A 34 10.14 126.40 16.73
CA ALA A 34 9.81 125.36 15.76
C ALA A 34 11.03 124.99 14.90
N GLU A 35 11.76 125.98 14.39
CA GLU A 35 12.98 125.77 13.62
C GLU A 35 14.07 125.08 14.44
N ARG A 36 14.29 125.53 15.69
CA ARG A 36 15.29 124.94 16.58
C ARG A 36 15.01 123.45 16.82
N LEU A 37 13.75 123.10 17.10
CA LEU A 37 13.39 121.74 17.42
C LEU A 37 13.48 120.82 16.20
N VAL A 38 13.04 121.27 15.03
CA VAL A 38 13.14 120.52 13.77
C VAL A 38 14.60 120.33 13.34
N ASN A 39 15.44 121.35 13.51
CA ASN A 39 16.87 121.26 13.19
C ASN A 39 17.63 120.28 14.10
N ALA A 40 17.16 120.07 15.33
CA ALA A 40 17.74 119.13 16.27
C ALA A 40 17.09 117.72 16.21
N PHE A 41 16.16 117.49 15.28
CA PHE A 41 15.40 116.25 15.22
C PHE A 41 16.23 115.06 14.76
N SER A 42 16.06 113.92 15.43
CA SER A 42 16.62 112.62 15.06
C SER A 42 15.47 111.69 14.63
N PRO A 43 15.63 110.87 13.57
CA PRO A 43 14.57 109.97 13.10
C PRO A 43 14.20 108.88 14.13
N PHE A 44 14.98 108.71 15.19
CA PHE A 44 14.70 107.79 16.30
C PHE A 44 14.00 108.48 17.50
N ALA A 45 13.78 109.80 17.45
CA ALA A 45 13.09 110.57 18.47
C ALA A 45 11.60 110.78 18.14
N ASP A 46 10.79 111.15 19.13
CA ASP A 46 9.35 111.44 18.94
C ASP A 46 9.16 112.76 18.16
N PRO A 47 8.51 112.75 16.98
CA PRO A 47 8.25 113.97 16.21
C PRO A 47 7.10 114.80 16.76
N GLY A 48 6.30 114.28 17.70
CA GLY A 48 5.10 114.94 18.24
C GLY A 48 5.31 116.39 18.69
N PRO A 49 6.35 116.71 19.50
CA PRO A 49 6.62 118.07 19.92
C PRO A 49 6.97 119.03 18.75
N ALA A 50 7.65 118.54 17.71
CA ALA A 50 8.00 119.32 16.53
C ALA A 50 6.77 119.60 15.66
N LEU A 51 5.93 118.58 15.47
CA LEU A 51 4.68 118.69 14.72
C LEU A 51 3.68 119.63 15.42
N ALA A 52 3.59 119.57 16.75
CA ALA A 52 2.74 120.46 17.53
C ALA A 52 3.16 121.93 17.43
N LEU A 53 4.46 122.22 17.37
CA LEU A 53 4.95 123.58 17.10
C LEU A 53 4.61 124.01 15.66
N CYS A 54 4.70 123.11 14.68
CA CYS A 54 4.27 123.39 13.30
C CYS A 54 2.76 123.69 13.24
N ASP A 55 1.91 122.94 13.97
CA ASP A 55 0.46 123.21 14.05
C ASP A 55 0.16 124.58 14.64
N ARG A 56 0.82 124.93 15.75
CA ARG A 56 0.68 126.25 16.39
C ARG A 56 1.14 127.37 15.46
N LEU A 57 2.22 127.14 14.71
CA LEU A 57 2.74 128.10 13.74
C LEU A 57 1.77 128.32 12.57
N ALA A 58 1.17 127.24 12.06
CA ALA A 58 0.12 127.32 11.04
C ALA A 58 -1.10 128.10 11.55
N ALA A 59 -1.55 127.83 12.78
CA ALA A 59 -2.66 128.55 13.42
C ALA A 59 -2.38 130.05 13.66
N ALA A 60 -1.10 130.43 13.77
CA ALA A 60 -0.67 131.83 13.90
C ALA A 60 -0.60 132.59 12.56
N GLY A 61 -0.99 131.96 11.43
CA GLY A 61 -1.00 132.57 10.10
C GLY A 61 0.25 132.27 9.25
N GLU A 62 1.19 131.47 9.75
CA GLU A 62 2.47 131.13 9.08
C GLU A 62 2.43 129.71 8.46
N GLY A 63 1.33 129.35 7.81
CA GLY A 63 1.12 128.04 7.18
C GLY A 63 2.26 127.57 6.26
N PRO A 64 2.75 128.39 5.31
CA PRO A 64 3.84 127.99 4.41
C PRO A 64 5.14 127.59 5.13
N ARG A 65 5.45 128.22 6.26
CA ARG A 65 6.65 127.89 7.06
C ARG A 65 6.45 126.60 7.85
N ALA A 66 5.27 126.39 8.42
CA ALA A 66 4.92 125.14 9.10
C ALA A 66 5.04 123.93 8.14
N ASP A 67 4.58 124.07 6.89
CA ASP A 67 4.68 123.02 5.88
C ASP A 67 6.14 122.75 5.47
N ALA A 68 6.97 123.80 5.34
CA ALA A 68 8.40 123.64 5.06
C ALA A 68 9.13 122.86 6.15
N LEU A 69 8.79 123.12 7.43
CA LEU A 69 9.34 122.39 8.57
C LEU A 69 8.89 120.93 8.62
N ARG A 70 7.62 120.65 8.30
CA ARG A 70 7.11 119.26 8.19
C ARG A 70 7.81 118.47 7.10
N ARG A 71 8.00 119.06 5.91
CA ARG A 71 8.74 118.42 4.80
C ARG A 71 10.16 118.07 5.22
N ARG A 72 10.84 118.97 5.93
CA ARG A 72 12.19 118.73 6.42
C ARG A 72 12.26 117.56 7.41
N LEU A 73 11.30 117.42 8.32
CA LEU A 73 11.22 116.24 9.21
C LEU A 73 11.02 114.95 8.41
N ALA A 74 10.15 114.96 7.40
CA ALA A 74 9.95 113.81 6.53
C ALA A 74 11.22 113.46 5.73
N ASP A 75 11.99 114.45 5.27
CA ASP A 75 13.26 114.20 4.56
C ASP A 75 14.32 113.55 5.44
N ILE A 76 14.36 113.88 6.73
CA ILE A 76 15.25 113.23 7.71
C ILE A 76 14.96 111.73 7.82
N TYR A 77 13.68 111.35 7.89
CA TYR A 77 13.26 109.93 7.90
C TYR A 77 13.63 109.21 6.60
N TRP A 78 13.44 109.87 5.45
CA TRP A 78 13.74 109.29 4.14
C TRP A 78 15.23 108.99 3.96
N ALA A 79 16.10 109.93 4.34
CA ALA A 79 17.54 109.78 4.22
C ALA A 79 18.10 108.59 5.04
N GLU A 80 17.53 108.34 6.22
CA GLU A 80 17.95 107.22 7.07
C GLU A 80 17.46 105.87 6.52
N ALA A 81 16.21 105.81 6.03
CA ALA A 81 15.68 104.60 5.41
C ALA A 81 16.50 104.15 4.19
N GLU A 82 16.89 105.08 3.32
CA GLU A 82 17.71 104.76 2.14
C GLU A 82 19.14 104.34 2.50
N ARG A 83 19.72 104.90 3.56
CA ARG A 83 21.02 104.47 4.07
C ARG A 83 20.99 103.00 4.52
N GLN A 84 19.90 102.59 5.17
CA GLN A 84 19.72 101.23 5.67
C GLN A 84 19.38 100.24 4.53
N ALA A 85 18.69 100.67 3.47
CA ALA A 85 18.16 99.77 2.43
C ALA A 85 19.23 98.93 1.72
N ALA A 86 20.48 99.41 1.65
CA ALA A 86 21.58 98.70 1.00
C ALA A 86 22.26 97.65 1.90
N THR A 87 22.18 97.80 3.22
CA THR A 87 22.94 96.98 4.19
C THR A 87 22.05 96.13 5.08
N ASP A 88 20.87 96.63 5.43
CA ASP A 88 19.85 95.95 6.20
C ASP A 88 18.44 96.36 5.70
N PRO A 89 17.93 95.66 4.66
CA PRO A 89 16.60 95.91 4.12
C PRO A 89 15.46 95.75 5.14
N ALA A 90 15.66 94.99 6.22
CA ALA A 90 14.67 94.82 7.28
C ALA A 90 14.66 96.02 8.23
N ALA A 91 15.83 96.55 8.61
CA ALA A 91 15.92 97.80 9.37
C ALA A 91 15.34 98.99 8.58
N ALA A 92 15.63 99.08 7.28
CA ALA A 92 15.08 100.11 6.39
C ALA A 92 13.55 100.10 6.37
N LEU A 93 12.93 98.91 6.33
CA LEU A 93 11.48 98.75 6.40
C LEU A 93 10.90 99.26 7.73
N GLY A 94 11.59 99.03 8.85
CA GLY A 94 11.21 99.53 10.17
C GLY A 94 11.24 101.07 10.27
N THR A 95 12.25 101.71 9.68
CA THR A 95 12.37 103.18 9.63
C THR A 95 11.24 103.81 8.80
N ILE A 96 10.89 103.22 7.65
CA ILE A 96 9.76 103.69 6.81
C ILE A 96 8.41 103.54 7.52
N GLN A 97 8.19 102.44 8.24
CA GLN A 97 6.95 102.25 9.00
C GLN A 97 6.78 103.29 10.11
N SER A 98 7.88 103.71 10.73
CA SER A 98 7.87 104.78 11.75
C SER A 98 7.56 106.14 11.12
N ALA A 99 8.12 106.44 9.95
CA ALA A 99 7.85 107.66 9.19
C ALA A 99 6.38 107.77 8.76
N LEU A 100 5.76 106.67 8.32
CA LEU A 100 4.34 106.62 7.91
C LEU A 100 3.37 106.95 9.04
N ARG A 101 3.74 106.71 10.31
CA ARG A 101 2.91 107.10 11.46
C ARG A 101 2.89 108.61 11.66
N ALA A 102 4.01 109.28 11.43
CA ALA A 102 4.16 110.72 11.60
C ALA A 102 3.69 111.51 10.35
N PHE A 103 3.84 110.93 9.17
CA PHE A 103 3.52 111.55 7.88
C PHE A 103 2.65 110.61 7.03
N PRO A 104 1.39 110.36 7.42
CA PRO A 104 0.53 109.37 6.75
C PRO A 104 0.15 109.75 5.32
N GLN A 105 0.29 111.03 4.95
CA GLN A 105 -0.04 111.55 3.62
C GLN A 105 1.15 111.53 2.64
N GLU A 106 2.34 111.08 3.08
CA GLU A 106 3.54 111.03 2.24
C GLU A 106 3.62 109.73 1.43
N THR A 107 3.34 109.82 0.13
CA THR A 107 3.24 108.67 -0.78
C THR A 107 4.56 107.94 -1.01
N ARG A 108 5.70 108.65 -0.99
CA ARG A 108 7.04 108.07 -1.19
C ARG A 108 7.37 106.94 -0.21
N PHE A 109 6.91 107.05 1.04
CA PHE A 109 7.14 106.03 2.06
C PHE A 109 6.32 104.75 1.80
N LEU A 110 5.07 104.88 1.33
CA LEU A 110 4.20 103.74 0.99
C LEU A 110 4.78 102.91 -0.16
N GLU A 111 5.27 103.58 -1.20
CA GLU A 111 5.85 102.90 -2.37
C GLU A 111 7.12 102.12 -1.98
N ARG A 112 7.99 102.71 -1.17
CA ARG A 112 9.26 102.08 -0.79
C ARG A 112 9.08 100.90 0.17
N GLN A 113 8.06 100.94 1.04
CA GLN A 113 7.67 99.82 1.90
C GLN A 113 7.36 98.56 1.08
N LYS A 114 6.63 98.71 -0.03
CA LYS A 114 6.24 97.61 -0.91
C LYS A 114 7.47 96.97 -1.57
N THR A 115 8.35 97.78 -2.14
CA THR A 115 9.55 97.30 -2.85
C THR A 115 10.50 96.52 -1.92
N LEU A 116 10.67 96.97 -0.67
CA LEU A 116 11.52 96.28 0.32
C LEU A 116 10.94 94.92 0.74
N ALA A 117 9.61 94.81 0.87
CA ALA A 117 8.94 93.56 1.23
C ALA A 117 9.03 92.48 0.13
N GLU A 118 8.93 92.89 -1.15
CA GLU A 118 9.05 91.99 -2.30
C GLU A 118 10.46 91.39 -2.42
N ALA A 119 11.50 92.20 -2.23
CA ALA A 119 12.90 91.75 -2.31
C ALA A 119 13.27 90.70 -1.23
N LEU A 120 12.77 90.87 0.00
CA LEU A 120 13.00 89.93 1.11
C LEU A 120 12.36 88.56 0.89
N THR A 121 11.28 88.49 0.12
CA THR A 121 10.56 87.24 -0.17
C THR A 121 11.28 86.39 -1.23
N ALA A 122 11.82 87.03 -2.26
CA ALA A 122 12.53 86.35 -3.35
C ALA A 122 13.87 85.69 -2.91
N ALA A 123 14.58 86.26 -1.92
CA ALA A 123 15.86 85.73 -1.45
C ALA A 123 15.72 84.42 -0.65
N ARG A 124 14.57 84.18 0.01
CA ARG A 124 14.35 82.99 0.85
C ARG A 124 14.24 81.69 0.04
N THR A 125 13.69 81.74 -1.18
CA THR A 125 13.36 80.53 -1.96
C THR A 125 14.58 79.86 -2.62
N THR A 126 15.64 80.61 -2.92
CA THR A 126 16.87 80.05 -3.54
C THR A 126 17.76 79.33 -2.52
N ALA A 127 17.92 79.90 -1.32
CA ALA A 127 18.74 79.32 -0.26
C ALA A 127 18.16 78.00 0.28
N GLU A 128 16.83 77.91 0.39
CA GLU A 128 16.14 76.69 0.81
C GLU A 128 16.35 75.53 -0.18
N ARG A 129 16.38 75.82 -1.49
CA ARG A 129 16.60 74.82 -2.54
C ARG A 129 18.01 74.23 -2.51
N GLU A 130 19.03 75.06 -2.26
CA GLU A 130 20.42 74.61 -2.22
C GLU A 130 20.72 73.76 -0.96
N ALA A 131 20.16 74.14 0.19
CA ALA A 131 20.25 73.36 1.43
C ALA A 131 19.61 71.96 1.28
N ALA A 132 18.45 71.87 0.61
CA ALA A 132 17.78 70.60 0.35
C ALA A 132 18.59 69.65 -0.54
N LEU A 133 19.29 70.18 -1.56
CA LEU A 133 20.16 69.39 -2.44
C LEU A 133 21.37 68.81 -1.68
N GLN A 134 22.02 69.60 -0.83
CA GLN A 134 23.17 69.10 -0.04
C GLN A 134 22.74 68.00 0.94
N ALA A 135 21.59 68.17 1.59
CA ALA A 135 21.03 67.14 2.48
C ALA A 135 20.75 65.83 1.74
N LEU A 136 20.15 65.90 0.54
CA LEU A 136 19.85 64.72 -0.27
C LEU A 136 21.12 63.98 -0.72
N ARG A 137 22.16 64.70 -1.16
CA ARG A 137 23.47 64.09 -1.52
C ARG A 137 24.11 63.36 -0.35
N LYS A 138 24.03 63.92 0.86
CA LYS A 138 24.52 63.26 2.07
C LYS A 138 23.76 61.96 2.35
N VAL A 139 22.43 61.97 2.27
CA VAL A 139 21.60 60.76 2.44
C VAL A 139 21.96 59.68 1.42
N ILE A 140 22.17 60.04 0.16
CA ILE A 140 22.58 59.09 -0.89
C ILE A 140 23.96 58.51 -0.59
N ALA A 141 24.92 59.34 -0.15
CA ALA A 141 26.27 58.89 0.20
C ALA A 141 26.25 57.90 1.38
N ASP A 142 25.53 58.25 2.46
CA ASP A 142 25.41 57.41 3.67
C ASP A 142 24.77 56.06 3.32
N LYS A 143 23.63 56.06 2.61
CA LYS A 143 22.96 54.82 2.16
C LYS A 143 23.85 53.97 1.27
N ARG A 144 24.74 54.57 0.46
CA ARG A 144 25.67 53.82 -0.41
C ARG A 144 26.72 53.06 0.38
N THR A 145 27.15 53.58 1.54
CA THR A 145 28.10 52.86 2.42
C THR A 145 27.46 51.65 3.11
N GLU A 146 26.14 51.65 3.23
CA GLU A 146 25.39 50.54 3.84
C GLU A 146 25.08 49.39 2.87
N LEU A 147 25.25 49.61 1.55
CA LEU A 147 25.04 48.60 0.51
C LEU A 147 26.12 47.51 0.57
N GLY A 148 25.74 46.30 0.17
CA GLY A 148 26.59 45.12 0.28
C GLY A 148 25.87 43.87 -0.26
N PRO A 149 26.61 42.78 -0.54
CA PRO A 149 26.01 41.50 -0.93
C PRO A 149 24.92 41.08 0.07
N GLY A 150 23.70 40.77 -0.40
CA GLY A 150 22.56 40.41 0.45
C GLY A 150 21.69 41.58 0.91
N LYS A 151 21.90 42.79 0.39
CA LYS A 151 21.10 43.98 0.70
C LYS A 151 20.50 44.60 -0.56
N SER A 152 19.17 44.58 -0.66
CA SER A 152 18.47 45.21 -1.79
C SER A 152 18.78 46.70 -1.92
N THR A 153 18.96 47.13 -3.16
CA THR A 153 19.16 48.53 -3.57
C THR A 153 17.86 49.35 -3.61
N ASP A 154 16.70 48.77 -3.28
CA ASP A 154 15.41 49.50 -3.25
C ASP A 154 15.43 50.73 -2.32
N ARG A 155 16.21 50.68 -1.23
CA ARG A 155 16.24 51.74 -0.21
C ARG A 155 16.86 53.06 -0.67
N ILE A 156 17.70 53.01 -1.71
CA ILE A 156 18.39 54.20 -2.27
C ILE A 156 17.68 54.72 -3.54
N LEU A 157 16.83 53.90 -4.17
CA LEU A 157 16.11 54.24 -5.40
C LEU A 157 15.25 55.52 -5.30
N PRO A 158 14.46 55.76 -4.24
CA PRO A 158 13.68 56.99 -4.12
C PRO A 158 14.54 58.25 -4.10
N ASP A 159 15.68 58.22 -3.42
CA ASP A 159 16.55 59.39 -3.31
C ASP A 159 17.25 59.72 -4.64
N LEU A 160 17.64 58.68 -5.39
CA LEU A 160 18.16 58.85 -6.75
C LEU A 160 17.10 59.44 -7.69
N ASN A 161 15.84 58.98 -7.59
CA ASN A 161 14.73 59.55 -8.37
C ASN A 161 14.44 61.02 -7.99
N ARG A 162 14.58 61.39 -6.70
CA ARG A 162 14.43 62.77 -6.23
C ARG A 162 15.54 63.67 -6.78
N LEU A 163 16.78 63.17 -6.84
CA LEU A 163 17.91 63.88 -7.44
C LEU A 163 17.63 64.22 -8.93
N GLU A 164 17.01 63.29 -9.65
CA GLU A 164 16.61 63.45 -11.06
C GLU A 164 15.44 64.46 -11.21
N SER A 165 14.35 64.25 -10.47
CA SER A 165 13.07 64.95 -10.68
C SER A 165 12.94 66.31 -9.98
N GLU A 166 13.43 66.43 -8.74
CA GLU A 166 13.32 67.66 -7.94
C GLU A 166 14.46 68.65 -8.25
N PHE A 167 15.64 68.12 -8.62
CA PHE A 167 16.86 68.92 -8.80
C PHE A 167 17.42 68.92 -10.23
N GLY A 168 16.89 68.10 -11.14
CA GLY A 168 17.32 68.08 -12.55
C GLY A 168 18.70 67.44 -12.79
N LEU A 169 19.21 66.64 -11.85
CA LEU A 169 20.58 66.09 -11.88
C LEU A 169 20.62 64.65 -12.41
N ALA A 170 20.08 64.43 -13.61
CA ALA A 170 19.95 63.08 -14.19
C ALA A 170 21.28 62.34 -14.41
N SER A 171 22.32 63.05 -14.84
CA SER A 171 23.64 62.46 -15.08
C SER A 171 24.31 61.96 -13.80
N GLU A 172 24.11 62.66 -12.68
CA GLU A 172 24.69 62.29 -11.38
C GLU A 172 24.01 61.04 -10.80
N ALA A 173 22.68 60.95 -10.92
CA ALA A 173 21.93 59.77 -10.52
C ALA A 173 22.31 58.55 -11.37
N ALA A 174 22.43 58.71 -12.69
CA ALA A 174 22.86 57.63 -13.60
C ALA A 174 24.28 57.11 -13.29
N ALA A 175 25.24 58.00 -13.04
CA ALA A 175 26.59 57.61 -12.63
C ALA A 175 26.60 56.84 -11.30
N THR A 176 25.77 57.26 -10.34
CA THR A 176 25.63 56.58 -9.05
C THR A 176 25.01 55.18 -9.21
N ARG A 177 23.97 55.04 -10.04
CA ARG A 177 23.37 53.75 -10.40
C ARG A 177 24.40 52.79 -11.02
N GLN A 178 25.21 53.28 -11.97
CA GLN A 178 26.28 52.49 -12.59
C GLN A 178 27.32 52.01 -11.59
N ALA A 179 27.77 52.88 -10.69
CA ALA A 179 28.75 52.52 -9.66
C ALA A 179 28.22 51.43 -8.70
N ILE A 180 26.94 51.52 -8.32
CA ILE A 180 26.30 50.50 -7.47
C ILE A 180 26.22 49.16 -8.21
N VAL A 181 25.72 49.12 -9.44
CA VAL A 181 25.65 47.87 -10.23
C VAL A 181 27.03 47.25 -10.44
N GLY A 182 28.05 48.07 -10.72
CA GLY A 182 29.44 47.61 -10.85
C GLY A 182 29.93 46.88 -9.60
N TYR A 183 29.68 47.45 -8.42
CA TYR A 183 30.02 46.83 -7.14
C TYR A 183 29.34 45.46 -6.94
N TYR A 184 28.04 45.33 -7.23
CA TYR A 184 27.34 44.05 -7.10
C TYR A 184 27.79 43.02 -8.14
N ARG A 185 28.14 43.42 -9.37
CA ARG A 185 28.75 42.52 -10.37
C ARG A 185 30.09 41.95 -9.91
N ASP A 186 30.95 42.79 -9.33
CA ASP A 186 32.23 42.35 -8.82
C ASP A 186 32.08 41.42 -7.60
N ALA A 187 31.05 41.63 -6.78
CA ALA A 187 30.69 40.71 -5.70
C ALA A 187 30.15 39.39 -6.24
N ALA A 188 29.28 39.41 -7.25
CA ALA A 188 28.73 38.19 -7.88
C ALA A 188 29.82 37.34 -8.54
N ARG A 189 30.84 37.95 -9.16
CA ARG A 189 32.01 37.24 -9.70
C ARG A 189 32.84 36.52 -8.63
N LYS A 190 32.80 37.01 -7.39
CA LYS A 190 33.54 36.45 -6.24
C LYS A 190 32.70 35.46 -5.42
N ALA A 191 31.44 35.21 -5.81
CA ALA A 191 30.58 34.30 -5.10
C ALA A 191 31.10 32.85 -5.17
N ALA A 192 30.86 32.08 -4.10
CA ALA A 192 31.32 30.69 -3.99
C ALA A 192 30.58 29.74 -4.96
N ASP A 193 29.35 30.08 -5.31
CA ASP A 193 28.48 29.30 -6.18
C ASP A 193 27.56 30.21 -7.00
N ARG A 194 26.94 29.64 -8.04
CA ARG A 194 26.05 30.38 -8.94
C ARG A 194 24.77 30.85 -8.29
N GLU A 195 24.27 30.16 -7.26
CA GLU A 195 23.04 30.54 -6.55
C GLU A 195 23.25 31.85 -5.78
N THR A 196 24.39 31.94 -5.10
CA THR A 196 24.87 33.15 -4.42
C THR A 196 25.13 34.28 -5.42
N ALA A 197 25.75 33.99 -6.57
CA ALA A 197 25.96 34.99 -7.63
C ALA A 197 24.63 35.57 -8.16
N ILE A 198 23.61 34.73 -8.37
CA ILE A 198 22.28 35.14 -8.80
C ILE A 198 21.62 36.06 -7.77
N ALA A 199 21.66 35.69 -6.49
CA ALA A 199 21.07 36.49 -5.42
C ALA A 199 21.70 37.90 -5.33
N ILE A 200 23.03 37.97 -5.44
CA ILE A 200 23.76 39.25 -5.44
C ILE A 200 23.36 40.13 -6.63
N LEU A 201 23.22 39.56 -7.83
CA LEU A 201 22.80 40.34 -9.02
C LEU A 201 21.33 40.81 -8.92
N GLN A 202 20.46 40.01 -8.30
CA GLN A 202 19.05 40.37 -8.05
C GLN A 202 18.93 41.58 -7.11
N ASP A 203 19.77 41.68 -6.08
CA ASP A 203 19.80 42.83 -5.16
C ASP A 203 20.11 44.16 -5.86
N ALA A 204 20.88 44.11 -6.96
CA ALA A 204 21.27 45.28 -7.76
C ALA A 204 20.25 45.66 -8.86
N LEU A 205 19.30 44.78 -9.17
CA LEU A 205 18.34 44.95 -10.26
C LEU A 205 17.47 46.23 -10.14
N PRO A 206 16.99 46.63 -8.94
CA PRO A 206 16.16 47.83 -8.80
C PRO A 206 16.84 49.13 -9.25
N VAL A 207 18.14 49.29 -9.02
CA VAL A 207 18.88 50.50 -9.40
C VAL A 207 19.55 50.40 -10.77
N ALA A 208 19.42 49.26 -11.46
CA ALA A 208 20.14 49.03 -12.70
C ALA A 208 19.76 50.04 -13.80
N PRO A 209 20.75 50.73 -14.41
CA PRO A 209 20.50 51.65 -15.52
C PRO A 209 19.86 50.95 -16.73
N ASP A 210 20.30 49.72 -17.00
CA ASP A 210 19.71 48.81 -17.97
C ASP A 210 19.30 47.52 -17.25
N ARG A 211 18.03 47.50 -16.81
CA ARG A 211 17.44 46.34 -16.13
C ARG A 211 17.38 45.11 -17.04
N ALA A 212 17.20 45.29 -18.35
CA ALA A 212 17.09 44.19 -19.29
C ALA A 212 18.44 43.47 -19.46
N ALA A 213 19.53 44.23 -19.58
CA ALA A 213 20.88 43.66 -19.66
C ALA A 213 21.28 42.90 -18.39
N LEU A 214 20.99 43.45 -17.21
CA LEU A 214 21.30 42.76 -15.94
C LEU A 214 20.40 41.53 -15.72
N GLN A 215 19.12 41.60 -16.13
CA GLN A 215 18.22 40.44 -16.09
C GLN A 215 18.70 39.32 -17.02
N ALA A 216 19.17 39.64 -18.23
CA ALA A 216 19.72 38.64 -19.15
C ALA A 216 20.98 37.94 -18.58
N GLU A 217 21.82 38.67 -17.83
CA GLU A 217 22.97 38.11 -17.11
C GLU A 217 22.53 37.13 -16.02
N ILE A 218 21.52 37.51 -15.22
CA ILE A 218 20.89 36.64 -14.20
C ILE A 218 20.34 35.36 -14.85
N ASP A 219 19.62 35.50 -15.96
CA ASP A 219 19.00 34.37 -16.67
C ASP A 219 20.06 33.39 -17.23
N ALA A 220 21.21 33.91 -17.70
CA ALA A 220 22.32 33.08 -18.14
C ALA A 220 22.93 32.25 -16.99
N HIS A 221 23.12 32.85 -15.81
CA HIS A 221 23.56 32.14 -14.60
C HIS A 221 22.55 31.07 -14.18
N LEU A 222 21.25 31.38 -14.24
CA LEU A 222 20.18 30.45 -13.91
C LEU A 222 20.11 29.26 -14.89
N ALA A 223 20.32 29.51 -16.19
CA ALA A 223 20.36 28.46 -17.19
C ALA A 223 21.55 27.50 -16.97
N ALA A 224 22.73 28.04 -16.63
CA ALA A 224 23.90 27.23 -16.31
C ALA A 224 23.69 26.38 -15.04
N LEU A 225 23.13 26.96 -13.97
CA LEU A 225 22.80 26.24 -12.74
C LEU A 225 21.82 25.08 -13.01
N LYS A 226 20.78 25.33 -13.83
CA LYS A 226 19.82 24.28 -14.24
C LYS A 226 20.50 23.12 -14.98
N ALA A 227 21.47 23.40 -15.84
CA ALA A 227 22.21 22.37 -16.57
C ALA A 227 23.08 21.51 -15.63
N GLU A 228 23.72 22.12 -14.63
CA GLU A 228 24.52 21.41 -13.62
C GLU A 228 23.65 20.49 -12.75
N VAL A 229 22.50 20.99 -12.29
CA VAL A 229 21.52 20.19 -11.53
C VAL A 229 20.98 19.03 -12.37
N ALA A 230 20.68 19.27 -13.65
CA ALA A 230 20.21 18.22 -14.56
C ALA A 230 21.25 17.12 -14.79
N SER A 231 22.53 17.50 -14.93
CA SER A 231 23.64 16.55 -15.06
C SER A 231 23.80 15.69 -13.80
N ALA A 232 23.79 16.31 -12.62
CA ALA A 232 23.87 15.59 -11.33
C ALA A 232 22.67 14.64 -11.11
N ALA A 233 21.47 15.08 -11.51
CA ALA A 233 20.26 14.24 -11.47
C ALA A 233 20.37 13.04 -12.42
N ALA A 234 20.94 13.22 -13.61
CA ALA A 234 21.17 12.14 -14.56
C ALA A 234 22.15 11.08 -14.03
N THR A 235 23.28 11.50 -13.42
CA THR A 235 24.24 10.58 -12.77
C THR A 235 23.57 9.80 -11.63
N THR A 236 22.78 10.49 -10.81
CA THR A 236 22.04 9.86 -9.70
C THR A 236 21.01 8.84 -10.21
N ALA A 237 20.29 9.17 -11.28
CA ALA A 237 19.32 8.28 -11.92
C ALA A 237 19.99 7.04 -12.52
N GLN A 238 21.18 7.19 -13.13
CA GLN A 238 21.96 6.07 -13.65
C GLN A 238 22.44 5.14 -12.53
N ALA A 239 22.98 5.70 -11.44
CA ALA A 239 23.39 4.92 -10.26
C ALA A 239 22.23 4.12 -9.65
N LYS A 240 21.06 4.77 -9.50
CA LYS A 240 19.84 4.08 -9.03
C LYS A 240 19.38 2.97 -9.98
N THR A 241 19.51 3.19 -11.28
CA THR A 241 19.17 2.17 -12.29
C THR A 241 20.10 0.96 -12.20
N ILE A 242 21.40 1.19 -12.05
CA ILE A 242 22.39 0.13 -11.83
C ILE A 242 22.05 -0.67 -10.58
N GLU A 243 21.77 0.00 -9.45
CA GLU A 243 21.47 -0.67 -8.18
C GLU A 243 20.18 -1.49 -8.25
N ASN A 244 19.11 -0.95 -8.85
CA ASN A 244 17.87 -1.69 -9.04
C ASN A 244 18.07 -2.96 -9.88
N LYS A 245 18.84 -2.88 -10.97
CA LYS A 245 19.15 -4.03 -11.81
C LYS A 245 20.03 -5.04 -11.08
N ARG A 246 21.02 -4.58 -10.30
CA ARG A 246 21.88 -5.43 -9.45
C ARG A 246 21.06 -6.23 -8.46
N VAL A 247 20.17 -5.57 -7.70
CA VAL A 247 19.30 -6.23 -6.70
C VAL A 247 18.37 -7.25 -7.37
N GLN A 248 17.76 -6.90 -8.50
CA GLN A 248 16.93 -7.85 -9.26
C GLN A 248 17.74 -9.06 -9.74
N ALA A 249 18.94 -8.83 -10.27
CA ALA A 249 19.81 -9.89 -10.76
C ALA A 249 20.30 -10.81 -9.62
N LEU A 250 20.67 -10.26 -8.45
CA LEU A 250 21.05 -11.02 -7.26
C LEU A 250 19.91 -11.90 -6.74
N ALA A 251 18.69 -11.38 -6.69
CA ALA A 251 17.53 -12.16 -6.27
C ALA A 251 17.27 -13.35 -7.20
N LEU A 252 17.46 -13.19 -8.52
CA LEU A 252 17.33 -14.28 -9.47
C LEU A 252 18.52 -15.26 -9.40
N ALA A 253 19.73 -14.76 -9.17
CA ALA A 253 20.93 -15.56 -8.98
C ALA A 253 20.83 -16.51 -7.78
N GLY A 254 20.10 -16.14 -6.72
CA GLY A 254 19.85 -17.00 -5.56
C GLY A 254 19.00 -18.25 -5.84
N ASN A 255 18.24 -18.28 -6.95
CA ASN A 255 17.53 -19.48 -7.41
C ASN A 255 17.64 -19.65 -8.93
N PRO A 256 18.81 -20.11 -9.42
CA PRO A 256 19.18 -19.95 -10.82
C PRO A 256 18.43 -20.90 -11.78
N VAL A 257 17.67 -21.86 -11.26
CA VAL A 257 16.80 -22.78 -12.04
C VAL A 257 15.31 -22.41 -11.98
N GLY A 258 14.94 -21.35 -11.26
CA GLY A 258 13.55 -20.91 -11.19
C GLY A 258 13.06 -20.38 -12.54
N LYS A 259 11.75 -20.45 -12.80
CA LYS A 259 11.14 -19.95 -14.06
C LYS A 259 11.53 -18.50 -14.39
N LYS A 260 11.72 -17.66 -13.36
CA LYS A 260 12.11 -16.25 -13.52
C LYS A 260 13.61 -16.04 -13.80
N ALA A 261 14.46 -17.04 -13.52
CA ALA A 261 15.90 -16.95 -13.75
C ALA A 261 16.26 -16.88 -15.24
N ALA A 262 15.33 -17.20 -16.15
CA ALA A 262 15.50 -16.96 -17.58
C ALA A 262 15.76 -15.49 -17.95
N ALA A 263 15.40 -14.53 -17.09
CA ALA A 263 15.68 -13.10 -17.29
C ALA A 263 17.10 -12.68 -16.86
N LEU A 264 17.81 -13.51 -16.09
CA LEU A 264 19.12 -13.19 -15.54
C LEU A 264 20.20 -12.84 -16.60
N PRO A 265 20.29 -13.53 -17.76
CA PRO A 265 21.24 -13.16 -18.80
C PRO A 265 20.99 -11.76 -19.37
N GLY A 266 19.71 -11.37 -19.50
CA GLY A 266 19.32 -10.03 -19.94
C GLY A 266 19.76 -8.95 -18.95
N LEU A 267 19.55 -9.19 -17.65
CA LEU A 267 19.98 -8.25 -16.60
C LEU A 267 21.50 -8.12 -16.52
N LEU A 268 22.25 -9.22 -16.67
CA LEU A 268 23.72 -9.18 -16.72
C LEU A 268 24.22 -8.37 -17.93
N ALA A 269 23.63 -8.58 -19.12
CA ALA A 269 23.97 -7.80 -20.31
C ALA A 269 23.64 -6.32 -20.17
N GLU A 270 22.54 -5.99 -19.48
CA GLU A 270 22.17 -4.60 -19.19
C GLU A 270 23.12 -3.94 -18.19
N LEU A 271 23.56 -4.65 -17.14
CA LEU A 271 24.56 -4.16 -16.21
C LEU A 271 25.91 -3.91 -16.90
N ASP A 272 26.33 -4.82 -17.79
CA ASP A 272 27.56 -4.65 -18.58
C ASP A 272 27.45 -3.44 -19.55
N ARG A 273 26.30 -3.24 -20.21
CA ARG A 273 26.04 -2.03 -21.04
C ARG A 273 26.06 -0.73 -20.25
N LEU A 274 25.67 -0.77 -18.97
CA LEU A 274 25.72 0.38 -18.06
C LEU A 274 27.12 0.61 -17.46
N GLY A 275 28.12 -0.21 -17.83
CA GLY A 275 29.48 -0.13 -17.28
C GLY A 275 29.63 -0.67 -15.86
N ALA A 276 28.59 -1.34 -15.31
CA ALA A 276 28.55 -1.85 -13.95
C ALA A 276 29.17 -3.26 -13.83
N THR A 277 30.41 -3.40 -14.28
CA THR A 277 31.10 -4.70 -14.39
C THR A 277 31.31 -5.39 -13.03
N ALA A 278 31.57 -4.63 -11.97
CA ALA A 278 31.68 -5.16 -10.61
C ALA A 278 30.36 -5.77 -10.11
N ALA A 279 29.24 -5.09 -10.37
CA ALA A 279 27.90 -5.58 -10.00
C ALA A 279 27.55 -6.86 -10.79
N ALA A 280 27.89 -6.92 -12.08
CA ALA A 280 27.71 -8.13 -12.88
C ALA A 280 28.58 -9.30 -12.37
N ALA A 281 29.81 -9.04 -11.93
CA ALA A 281 30.69 -10.06 -11.34
C ALA A 281 30.13 -10.62 -10.02
N GLU A 282 29.61 -9.76 -9.13
CA GLU A 282 28.95 -10.15 -7.89
C GLU A 282 27.76 -11.08 -8.14
N VAL A 283 26.91 -10.74 -9.11
CA VAL A 283 25.75 -11.56 -9.51
C VAL A 283 26.20 -12.93 -10.01
N ARG A 284 27.24 -13.00 -10.84
CA ARG A 284 27.80 -14.28 -11.34
C ARG A 284 28.36 -15.12 -10.20
N GLN A 285 29.00 -14.51 -9.21
CA GLN A 285 29.50 -15.20 -8.02
C GLN A 285 28.35 -15.76 -7.16
N ALA A 286 27.29 -14.98 -6.94
CA ALA A 286 26.11 -15.45 -6.23
C ALA A 286 25.42 -16.62 -6.95
N ALA A 287 25.29 -16.53 -8.28
CA ALA A 287 24.73 -17.61 -9.09
C ALA A 287 25.56 -18.89 -8.97
N ARG A 288 26.89 -18.77 -8.99
CA ARG A 288 27.82 -19.90 -8.81
C ARG A 288 27.58 -20.61 -7.48
N ALA A 289 27.53 -19.86 -6.38
CA ALA A 289 27.28 -20.44 -5.05
C ALA A 289 25.92 -21.18 -5.00
N ALA A 290 24.89 -20.62 -5.63
CA ALA A 290 23.57 -21.25 -5.70
C ALA A 290 23.56 -22.54 -6.55
N PHE A 291 24.30 -22.58 -7.66
CA PHE A 291 24.49 -23.80 -8.45
C PHE A 291 25.23 -24.88 -7.67
N GLU A 292 26.32 -24.52 -6.98
CA GLU A 292 27.09 -25.45 -6.15
C GLU A 292 26.23 -26.06 -5.03
N ALA A 293 25.41 -25.24 -4.35
CA ALA A 293 24.48 -25.71 -3.32
C ALA A 293 23.41 -26.66 -3.88
N LYS A 294 22.86 -26.37 -5.07
CA LYS A 294 21.87 -27.25 -5.72
C LYS A 294 22.47 -28.56 -6.20
N VAL A 295 23.70 -28.55 -6.69
CA VAL A 295 24.42 -29.79 -7.03
C VAL A 295 24.67 -30.64 -5.78
N ALA A 296 25.05 -30.03 -4.66
CA ALA A 296 25.22 -30.76 -3.40
C ALA A 296 23.90 -31.39 -2.89
N ALA A 297 22.76 -30.81 -3.25
CA ALA A 297 21.44 -31.31 -2.90
C ALA A 297 20.86 -32.35 -3.90
N ALA A 298 21.53 -32.60 -5.03
CA ALA A 298 21.05 -33.53 -6.05
C ALA A 298 20.91 -34.96 -5.49
N ARG A 299 19.85 -35.66 -5.90
CA ARG A 299 19.54 -37.05 -5.49
C ARG A 299 19.47 -38.00 -6.68
N ALA A 300 19.29 -37.47 -7.89
CA ALA A 300 19.27 -38.23 -9.13
C ALA A 300 20.14 -37.57 -10.22
N VAL A 301 20.61 -38.38 -11.18
CA VAL A 301 21.39 -37.89 -12.33
C VAL A 301 20.57 -36.88 -13.17
N THR A 302 19.25 -37.08 -13.23
CA THR A 302 18.31 -36.18 -13.92
C THR A 302 18.21 -34.79 -13.30
N ASP A 303 18.66 -34.61 -12.05
CA ASP A 303 18.67 -33.30 -11.39
C ASP A 303 19.74 -32.37 -11.99
N PHE A 304 20.76 -32.92 -12.65
CA PHE A 304 21.90 -32.17 -13.19
C PHE A 304 21.60 -31.48 -14.53
N ASP A 305 20.73 -32.05 -15.38
CA ASP A 305 20.42 -31.50 -16.71
C ASP A 305 19.83 -30.08 -16.63
N PRO A 306 18.78 -29.80 -15.83
CA PRO A 306 18.27 -28.44 -15.68
C PRO A 306 19.26 -27.47 -15.01
N LEU A 307 20.19 -27.99 -14.19
CA LEU A 307 21.26 -27.17 -13.59
C LEU A 307 22.30 -26.75 -14.63
N LEU A 308 22.71 -27.68 -15.51
CA LEU A 308 23.68 -27.41 -16.58
C LEU A 308 23.10 -26.47 -17.64
N GLU A 309 21.83 -26.67 -18.04
CA GLU A 309 21.15 -25.75 -18.96
C GLU A 309 21.03 -24.34 -18.39
N ALA A 310 20.69 -24.21 -17.11
CA ALA A 310 20.59 -22.91 -16.46
C ALA A 310 21.96 -22.25 -16.28
N ALA A 311 22.99 -23.02 -15.92
CA ALA A 311 24.36 -22.52 -15.77
C ALA A 311 24.92 -22.01 -17.11
N ALA A 312 24.61 -22.67 -18.22
CA ALA A 312 25.06 -22.27 -19.57
C ALA A 312 24.49 -20.92 -20.03
N ARG A 313 23.42 -20.43 -19.39
CA ARG A 313 22.84 -19.10 -19.65
C ARG A 313 23.54 -17.99 -18.87
N VAL A 314 24.21 -18.34 -17.77
CA VAL A 314 24.82 -17.37 -16.83
C VAL A 314 26.33 -17.27 -17.05
N PHE A 315 26.97 -18.40 -17.28
CA PHE A 315 28.42 -18.47 -17.49
C PHE A 315 28.76 -18.67 -18.96
N PRO A 316 29.85 -18.05 -19.47
CA PRO A 316 30.33 -18.26 -20.82
C PRO A 316 30.65 -19.74 -21.08
N ALA A 317 30.50 -20.18 -22.34
CA ALA A 317 30.92 -21.50 -22.76
C ALA A 317 32.42 -21.70 -22.51
N GLY A 318 32.81 -22.86 -21.96
CA GLY A 318 34.20 -23.17 -21.58
C GLY A 318 34.64 -22.57 -20.23
N SER A 319 33.74 -21.95 -19.48
CA SER A 319 34.04 -21.46 -18.13
C SER A 319 34.37 -22.61 -17.16
N PRO A 320 35.27 -22.37 -16.18
CA PRO A 320 35.60 -23.36 -15.15
C PRO A 320 34.38 -23.74 -14.31
N GLU A 321 33.40 -22.84 -14.16
CA GLU A 321 32.13 -23.11 -13.48
C GLU A 321 31.32 -24.22 -14.17
N LEU A 322 31.15 -24.13 -15.50
CA LEU A 322 30.43 -25.16 -16.26
C LEU A 322 31.17 -26.49 -16.26
N ALA A 323 32.50 -26.46 -16.44
CA ALA A 323 33.33 -27.66 -16.40
C ALA A 323 33.26 -28.35 -15.01
N GLY A 324 33.27 -27.56 -13.93
CA GLY A 324 33.14 -28.07 -12.56
C GLY A 324 31.79 -28.72 -12.28
N LEU A 325 30.69 -28.19 -12.81
CA LEU A 325 29.36 -28.81 -12.69
C LEU A 325 29.27 -30.12 -13.48
N GLN A 326 29.86 -30.18 -14.67
CA GLN A 326 29.93 -31.40 -15.49
C GLN A 326 30.73 -32.50 -14.77
N ALA A 327 31.89 -32.17 -14.21
CA ALA A 327 32.70 -33.11 -13.45
C ALA A 327 31.96 -33.67 -12.22
N LYS A 328 31.21 -32.84 -11.49
CA LYS A 328 30.39 -33.29 -10.36
C LYS A 328 29.27 -34.25 -10.78
N LYS A 329 28.69 -34.09 -11.97
CA LYS A 329 27.71 -35.05 -12.53
C LYS A 329 28.36 -36.41 -12.77
N GLU A 330 29.56 -36.42 -13.35
CA GLU A 330 30.32 -37.65 -13.61
C GLU A 330 30.73 -38.35 -12.31
N GLU A 331 31.18 -37.60 -11.31
CA GLU A 331 31.49 -38.10 -9.96
C GLU A 331 30.25 -38.72 -9.29
N PHE A 332 29.08 -38.06 -9.38
CA PHE A 332 27.83 -38.58 -8.84
C PHE A 332 27.40 -39.90 -9.51
N ILE A 333 27.53 -39.99 -10.84
CA ILE A 333 27.25 -41.23 -11.60
C ILE A 333 28.18 -42.35 -11.15
N ALA A 334 29.49 -42.06 -11.02
CA ALA A 334 30.47 -43.03 -10.57
C ALA A 334 30.17 -43.51 -9.14
N GLY A 335 29.83 -42.60 -8.22
CA GLY A 335 29.45 -42.95 -6.84
C GLY A 335 28.21 -43.84 -6.75
N ARG A 336 27.16 -43.53 -7.53
CA ARG A 336 25.93 -44.35 -7.60
C ARG A 336 26.19 -45.74 -8.17
N LYS A 337 27.07 -45.85 -9.16
CA LYS A 337 27.55 -47.15 -9.67
C LYS A 337 28.21 -47.95 -8.55
N THR A 338 29.15 -47.37 -7.81
CA THR A 338 29.83 -48.04 -6.69
C THR A 338 28.85 -48.49 -5.60
N GLU A 339 27.90 -47.63 -5.21
CA GLU A 339 26.87 -47.96 -4.22
C GLU A 339 25.99 -49.12 -4.68
N ARG A 340 25.55 -49.10 -5.95
CA ARG A 340 24.70 -50.15 -6.51
C ARG A 340 25.43 -51.50 -6.57
N VAL A 341 26.70 -51.50 -6.97
CA VAL A 341 27.55 -52.70 -6.93
C VAL A 341 27.65 -53.26 -5.50
N ALA A 342 27.83 -52.41 -4.49
CA ALA A 342 27.87 -52.83 -3.09
C ALA A 342 26.54 -53.43 -2.61
N GLN A 343 25.40 -52.85 -3.00
CA GLN A 343 24.07 -53.39 -2.68
C GLN A 343 23.82 -54.76 -3.32
N ILE A 344 24.17 -54.91 -4.60
CA ILE A 344 24.03 -56.19 -5.31
C ILE A 344 24.91 -57.25 -4.64
N ARG A 345 26.16 -56.91 -4.32
CA ARG A 345 27.07 -57.78 -3.57
C ARG A 345 26.46 -58.23 -2.24
N GLN A 346 25.96 -57.31 -1.44
CA GLN A 346 25.34 -57.62 -0.15
C GLN A 346 24.11 -58.52 -0.31
N ALA A 347 23.29 -58.30 -1.33
CA ALA A 347 22.11 -59.12 -1.62
C ALA A 347 22.49 -60.57 -2.00
N LEU A 348 23.56 -60.74 -2.79
CA LEU A 348 24.07 -62.06 -3.18
C LEU A 348 24.75 -62.79 -2.01
N GLU A 349 25.55 -62.08 -1.20
CA GLU A 349 26.23 -62.65 -0.03
C GLU A 349 25.24 -63.04 1.08
N ASN A 350 24.17 -62.28 1.29
CA ASN A 350 23.19 -62.56 2.34
C ASN A 350 22.01 -63.45 1.91
N TYR A 351 21.99 -63.91 0.67
CA TYR A 351 20.88 -64.73 0.17
C TYR A 351 20.73 -66.03 1.00
N PRO A 352 19.53 -66.31 1.56
CA PRO A 352 19.28 -67.51 2.34
C PRO A 352 18.92 -68.71 1.44
N PRO A 353 19.61 -69.87 1.57
CA PRO A 353 19.27 -71.08 0.84
C PRO A 353 17.81 -71.53 1.05
N GLY A 354 17.12 -71.87 -0.03
CA GLY A 354 15.72 -72.34 -0.02
C GLY A 354 14.66 -71.22 -0.11
N SER A 355 15.09 -69.96 -0.24
CA SER A 355 14.20 -68.82 -0.51
C SER A 355 14.06 -68.55 -2.02
N PRO A 356 12.95 -67.98 -2.52
CA PRO A 356 12.76 -67.76 -3.96
C PRO A 356 13.91 -66.98 -4.65
N ALA A 357 14.55 -67.60 -5.65
CA ALA A 357 15.72 -67.12 -6.38
C ALA A 357 15.39 -66.26 -7.61
N LYS A 358 14.11 -65.95 -7.83
CA LYS A 358 13.61 -65.33 -9.07
C LYS A 358 14.32 -64.01 -9.42
N ALA A 359 14.79 -63.27 -8.43
CA ALA A 359 15.47 -61.98 -8.61
C ALA A 359 16.99 -62.10 -8.86
N LEU A 360 17.61 -63.22 -8.49
CA LEU A 360 19.07 -63.37 -8.52
C LEU A 360 19.68 -63.35 -9.93
N PRO A 361 19.10 -63.96 -10.98
CA PRO A 361 19.64 -63.87 -12.33
C PRO A 361 19.75 -62.43 -12.84
N GLY A 362 18.78 -61.58 -12.49
CA GLY A 362 18.79 -60.16 -12.86
C GLY A 362 19.93 -59.38 -12.19
N LEU A 363 20.28 -59.73 -10.94
CA LEU A 363 21.39 -59.09 -10.22
C LEU A 363 22.75 -59.40 -10.85
N PHE A 364 22.97 -60.62 -11.34
CA PHE A 364 24.21 -60.97 -12.06
C PHE A 364 24.31 -60.26 -13.41
N GLN A 365 23.21 -60.20 -14.18
CA GLN A 365 23.17 -59.42 -15.42
C GLN A 365 23.43 -57.93 -15.19
N GLU A 366 22.94 -57.39 -14.07
CA GLU A 366 23.16 -56.00 -13.69
C GLU A 366 24.63 -55.73 -13.35
N LEU A 367 25.34 -56.63 -12.65
CA LEU A 367 26.78 -56.50 -12.41
C LEU A 367 27.58 -56.51 -13.73
N ASP A 368 27.26 -57.40 -14.66
CA ASP A 368 27.91 -57.44 -15.98
C ASP A 368 27.67 -56.13 -16.77
N ALA A 369 26.44 -55.61 -16.75
CA ALA A 369 26.10 -54.34 -17.38
C ALA A 369 26.82 -53.13 -16.74
N LEU A 370 27.14 -53.22 -15.45
CA LEU A 370 27.97 -52.23 -14.75
C LEU A 370 29.47 -52.44 -15.00
N GLY A 371 29.87 -53.45 -15.77
CA GLY A 371 31.28 -53.75 -16.07
C GLY A 371 32.02 -54.52 -14.95
N GLU A 372 31.29 -55.11 -14.00
CA GLU A 372 31.82 -55.85 -12.84
C GLU A 372 31.77 -57.38 -13.05
N GLY A 373 32.12 -57.86 -14.24
CA GLY A 373 31.95 -59.28 -14.59
C GLY A 373 32.83 -60.26 -13.80
N GLN A 374 34.01 -59.81 -13.35
CA GLN A 374 34.85 -60.62 -12.46
C GLN A 374 34.20 -60.80 -11.08
N LEU A 375 33.62 -59.73 -10.53
CA LEU A 375 32.90 -59.78 -9.25
C LEU A 375 31.66 -60.68 -9.34
N ALA A 376 30.92 -60.60 -10.45
CA ALA A 376 29.78 -61.47 -10.73
C ALA A 376 30.19 -62.96 -10.71
N THR A 377 31.33 -63.29 -11.32
CA THR A 377 31.88 -64.65 -11.34
C THR A 377 32.25 -65.15 -9.94
N ASP A 378 32.97 -64.34 -9.17
CA ASP A 378 33.43 -64.70 -7.83
C ASP A 378 32.26 -64.92 -6.85
N LEU A 379 31.26 -64.03 -6.88
CA LEU A 379 30.05 -64.14 -6.06
C LEU A 379 29.20 -65.36 -6.47
N GLY A 380 29.12 -65.64 -7.77
CA GLY A 380 28.44 -66.83 -8.29
C GLY A 380 29.07 -68.13 -7.80
N GLY A 381 30.40 -68.19 -7.73
CA GLY A 381 31.14 -69.32 -7.16
C GLY A 381 30.82 -69.57 -5.69
N LYS A 382 30.91 -68.53 -4.86
CA LYS A 382 30.59 -68.60 -3.42
C LYS A 382 29.13 -68.99 -3.15
N LEU A 383 28.20 -68.47 -3.94
CA LEU A 383 26.78 -68.79 -3.81
C LEU A 383 26.53 -70.27 -4.12
N ARG A 384 27.15 -70.79 -5.19
CA ARG A 384 27.07 -72.21 -5.57
C ARG A 384 27.55 -73.14 -4.46
N GLU A 385 28.70 -72.84 -3.84
CA GLU A 385 29.24 -73.65 -2.73
C GLU A 385 28.26 -73.69 -1.55
N ARG A 386 27.71 -72.54 -1.16
CA ARG A 386 26.74 -72.44 -0.06
C ARG A 386 25.44 -73.20 -0.34
N LEU A 387 24.90 -73.09 -1.56
CA LEU A 387 23.68 -73.81 -1.95
C LEU A 387 23.90 -75.32 -2.00
N THR A 388 25.07 -75.75 -2.49
CA THR A 388 25.46 -77.17 -2.48
C THR A 388 25.58 -77.71 -1.06
N ALA A 389 26.22 -76.96 -0.15
CA ALA A 389 26.35 -77.34 1.26
C ALA A 389 25.00 -77.39 1.98
N ALA A 390 24.12 -76.41 1.75
CA ALA A 390 22.79 -76.37 2.34
C ALA A 390 21.91 -77.56 1.88
N ALA A 391 21.91 -77.86 0.58
CA ALA A 391 21.19 -79.01 0.04
C ALA A 391 21.70 -80.34 0.59
N ARG A 392 23.02 -80.53 0.70
CA ARG A 392 23.61 -81.73 1.32
C ARG A 392 23.24 -81.89 2.79
N THR A 393 23.14 -80.78 3.52
CA THR A 393 22.77 -80.78 4.94
C THR A 393 21.27 -81.12 5.12
N ALA A 394 20.41 -80.62 4.24
CA ALA A 394 18.97 -80.88 4.31
C ALA A 394 18.61 -82.31 3.89
N LEU A 395 19.35 -82.92 2.96
CA LEU A 395 19.00 -84.18 2.30
C LEU A 395 18.63 -85.34 3.25
N PRO A 396 19.33 -85.62 4.37
CA PRO A 396 19.00 -86.75 5.23
C PRO A 396 17.72 -86.56 6.07
N GLY A 397 17.32 -85.31 6.35
CA GLY A 397 16.22 -84.99 7.26
C GLY A 397 14.98 -84.41 6.58
N ASP A 398 15.19 -83.63 5.52
CA ASP A 398 14.14 -83.01 4.70
C ASP A 398 14.53 -83.07 3.21
N PRO A 399 14.32 -84.24 2.57
CA PRO A 399 14.60 -84.43 1.14
C PRO A 399 13.85 -83.44 0.24
N LYS A 400 12.65 -83.00 0.65
CA LYS A 400 11.85 -82.01 -0.05
C LYS A 400 12.49 -80.63 -0.06
N ALA A 401 13.03 -80.18 1.09
CA ALA A 401 13.80 -78.94 1.17
C ALA A 401 15.11 -79.03 0.37
N ALA A 402 15.82 -80.17 0.43
CA ALA A 402 17.01 -80.39 -0.38
C ALA A 402 16.70 -80.33 -1.89
N GLN A 403 15.62 -80.98 -2.34
CA GLN A 403 15.17 -80.95 -3.73
C GLN A 403 14.82 -79.52 -4.18
N ALA A 404 14.15 -78.74 -3.33
CA ALA A 404 13.82 -77.35 -3.62
C ALA A 404 15.08 -76.48 -3.79
N ILE A 405 16.04 -76.58 -2.85
CA ILE A 405 17.30 -75.82 -2.89
C ILE A 405 18.09 -76.11 -4.17
N VAL A 406 18.22 -77.38 -4.57
CA VAL A 406 19.03 -77.76 -5.74
C VAL A 406 18.32 -77.39 -7.04
N ARG A 407 17.01 -77.62 -7.14
CA ARG A 407 16.22 -77.25 -8.31
C ARG A 407 16.30 -75.75 -8.56
N GLU A 408 16.24 -74.96 -7.49
CA GLU A 408 16.37 -73.53 -7.52
C GLU A 408 17.78 -73.08 -7.88
N ALA A 409 18.81 -73.68 -7.27
CA ALA A 409 20.21 -73.43 -7.60
C ALA A 409 20.49 -73.63 -9.10
N LEU A 410 19.98 -74.70 -9.71
CA LEU A 410 20.18 -75.00 -11.14
C LEU A 410 19.54 -73.98 -12.11
N THR A 411 18.66 -73.08 -11.61
CA THR A 411 18.13 -71.97 -12.41
C THR A 411 19.06 -70.76 -12.47
N LEU A 412 20.05 -70.68 -11.57
CA LEU A 412 20.97 -69.55 -11.48
C LEU A 412 22.07 -69.66 -12.54
N PRO A 413 22.41 -68.56 -13.26
CA PRO A 413 23.48 -68.56 -14.26
C PRO A 413 24.81 -69.22 -13.82
N PRO A 414 25.37 -68.94 -12.62
CA PRO A 414 26.64 -69.55 -12.19
C PRO A 414 26.55 -71.04 -11.81
N CYS A 415 25.34 -71.56 -11.60
CA CYS A 415 25.08 -72.94 -11.18
C CYS A 415 24.48 -73.77 -12.32
N LYS A 416 24.10 -73.13 -13.43
CA LYS A 416 23.47 -73.76 -14.58
C LYS A 416 24.44 -74.75 -15.21
N GLY A 417 24.06 -76.02 -15.22
CA GLY A 417 24.87 -77.09 -15.79
C GLY A 417 25.84 -77.75 -14.82
N ASP A 418 25.92 -77.31 -13.56
CA ASP A 418 26.81 -77.89 -12.55
C ASP A 418 26.51 -79.37 -12.31
N ALA A 419 27.51 -80.23 -12.49
CA ALA A 419 27.36 -81.68 -12.40
C ALA A 419 27.08 -82.15 -10.97
N THR A 420 27.63 -81.46 -9.96
CA THR A 420 27.47 -81.81 -8.54
C THR A 420 26.06 -81.51 -8.08
N LEU A 421 25.53 -80.34 -8.43
CA LEU A 421 24.14 -79.98 -8.14
C LEU A 421 23.17 -80.88 -8.91
N LYS A 422 23.44 -81.24 -10.17
CA LYS A 422 22.59 -82.20 -10.92
C LYS A 422 22.53 -83.58 -10.25
N ALA A 423 23.68 -84.09 -9.79
CA ALA A 423 23.72 -85.36 -9.07
C ALA A 423 22.93 -85.29 -7.75
N LEU A 424 23.10 -84.20 -7.00
CA LEU A 424 22.39 -83.97 -5.74
C LEU A 424 20.87 -83.79 -5.94
N ALA A 425 20.44 -83.24 -7.08
CA ALA A 425 19.02 -83.15 -7.44
C ALA A 425 18.39 -84.53 -7.62
N ALA A 426 19.08 -85.42 -8.35
CA ALA A 426 18.62 -86.79 -8.58
C ALA A 426 18.58 -87.59 -7.27
N GLU A 427 19.57 -87.39 -6.39
CA GLU A 427 19.62 -87.99 -5.06
C GLU A 427 18.46 -87.51 -4.16
N ALA A 428 18.20 -86.19 -4.14
CA ALA A 428 17.09 -85.59 -3.40
C ALA A 428 15.72 -86.02 -3.94
N GLU A 429 15.56 -86.14 -5.25
CA GLU A 429 14.34 -86.63 -5.88
C GLU A 429 14.05 -88.09 -5.49
N THR A 430 15.07 -88.95 -5.53
CA THR A 430 14.95 -90.35 -5.12
C THR A 430 14.59 -90.47 -3.63
N ALA A 431 15.26 -89.69 -2.78
CA ALA A 431 14.99 -89.67 -1.34
C ALA A 431 13.59 -89.13 -1.01
N GLU A 432 13.09 -88.10 -1.72
CA GLU A 432 11.75 -87.56 -1.51
C GLU A 432 10.65 -88.49 -2.04
N GLN A 433 10.89 -89.21 -3.14
CA GLN A 433 9.96 -90.25 -3.62
C GLN A 433 9.77 -91.36 -2.57
N ALA A 434 10.88 -91.86 -2.00
CA ALA A 434 10.83 -92.87 -0.94
C ALA A 434 10.19 -92.35 0.36
N ALA A 435 10.50 -91.12 0.76
CA ALA A 435 9.87 -90.49 1.92
C ALA A 435 8.37 -90.25 1.72
N GLY A 436 7.94 -89.86 0.52
CA GLY A 436 6.54 -89.69 0.14
C GLY A 436 5.76 -91.00 0.16
N GLU A 437 6.34 -92.10 -0.34
CA GLU A 437 5.73 -93.44 -0.24
C GLU A 437 5.45 -93.84 1.21
N LYS A 438 6.42 -93.65 2.10
CA LYS A 438 6.27 -93.92 3.53
C LYS A 438 5.18 -93.05 4.17
N ARG A 439 5.17 -91.73 3.90
CA ARG A 439 4.14 -90.81 4.42
C ARG A 439 2.73 -91.19 3.96
N ARG A 440 2.57 -91.61 2.70
CA ARG A 440 1.27 -92.09 2.19
C ARG A 440 0.83 -93.35 2.91
N ALA A 441 1.73 -94.33 3.09
CA ALA A 441 1.42 -95.57 3.80
C ALA A 441 1.01 -95.29 5.26
N ASP A 442 1.74 -94.41 5.97
CA ASP A 442 1.43 -94.03 7.35
C ASP A 442 0.08 -93.28 7.45
N LEU A 443 -0.24 -92.39 6.50
CA LEU A 443 -1.52 -91.69 6.44
C LEU A 443 -2.69 -92.64 6.20
N VAL A 444 -2.56 -93.58 5.25
CA VAL A 444 -3.58 -94.61 5.00
C VAL A 444 -3.83 -95.43 6.27
N ALA A 445 -2.77 -95.93 6.92
CA ALA A 445 -2.89 -96.70 8.15
C ALA A 445 -3.59 -95.91 9.28
N ARG A 446 -3.28 -94.61 9.44
CA ARG A 446 -3.93 -93.73 10.42
C ARG A 446 -5.41 -93.48 10.10
N ILE A 447 -5.76 -93.33 8.82
CA ILE A 447 -7.14 -93.15 8.39
C ILE A 447 -7.96 -94.42 8.67
N ASP A 448 -7.43 -95.59 8.31
CA ASP A 448 -8.09 -96.87 8.55
C ASP A 448 -8.34 -97.10 10.04
N GLN A 449 -7.32 -96.84 10.88
CA GLN A 449 -7.45 -96.93 12.33
C GLN A 449 -8.50 -95.94 12.88
N ALA A 450 -8.55 -94.72 12.35
CA ALA A 450 -9.49 -93.70 12.81
C ALA A 450 -10.93 -94.05 12.41
N ILE A 451 -11.17 -94.59 11.21
CA ILE A 451 -12.51 -95.05 10.78
C ILE A 451 -13.00 -96.23 11.64
N ALA A 452 -12.10 -97.14 12.02
CA ALA A 452 -12.43 -98.30 12.86
C ALA A 452 -12.66 -97.96 14.34
N GLY A 453 -12.31 -96.75 14.78
CA GLY A 453 -12.41 -96.33 16.18
C GLY A 453 -13.85 -96.04 16.64
N PRO A 454 -14.19 -96.28 17.92
CA PRO A 454 -15.55 -96.10 18.45
C PRO A 454 -16.05 -94.63 18.42
N GLY A 455 -15.14 -93.66 18.30
CA GLY A 455 -15.47 -92.23 18.23
C GLY A 455 -15.80 -91.71 16.83
N PHE A 456 -15.56 -92.48 15.77
CA PHE A 456 -15.68 -92.00 14.38
C PHE A 456 -17.09 -91.55 13.99
N PRO A 457 -18.18 -92.27 14.32
CA PRO A 457 -19.53 -91.80 13.98
C PRO A 457 -19.90 -90.47 14.64
N ALA A 458 -19.28 -90.15 15.79
CA ALA A 458 -19.51 -88.93 16.55
C ALA A 458 -18.70 -87.74 16.03
N GLN A 459 -17.49 -87.96 15.50
CA GLN A 459 -16.55 -86.92 15.04
C GLN A 459 -15.89 -87.25 13.68
N PRO A 460 -16.64 -87.24 12.58
CA PRO A 460 -16.11 -87.59 11.25
C PRO A 460 -15.11 -86.57 10.67
N GLU A 461 -15.11 -85.33 11.16
CA GLU A 461 -14.31 -84.23 10.60
C GLU A 461 -12.80 -84.48 10.72
N ALA A 462 -12.36 -85.22 11.75
CA ALA A 462 -10.96 -85.59 11.94
C ALA A 462 -10.46 -86.52 10.82
N VAL A 463 -11.28 -87.49 10.42
CA VAL A 463 -10.97 -88.42 9.32
C VAL A 463 -11.00 -87.70 7.97
N ALA A 464 -11.94 -86.78 7.76
CA ALA A 464 -12.00 -85.98 6.53
C ALA A 464 -10.72 -85.15 6.31
N ARG A 465 -10.15 -84.59 7.38
CA ARG A 465 -8.86 -83.86 7.33
C ARG A 465 -7.70 -84.77 6.95
N LEU A 466 -7.60 -85.94 7.56
CA LEU A 466 -6.54 -86.91 7.24
C LEU A 466 -6.61 -87.37 5.78
N ILE A 467 -7.82 -87.62 5.25
CA ILE A 467 -8.03 -87.95 3.84
C ILE A 467 -7.59 -86.80 2.92
N THR A 468 -7.90 -85.56 3.29
CA THR A 468 -7.45 -84.38 2.51
C THR A 468 -5.92 -84.23 2.53
N ASP A 469 -5.26 -84.56 3.63
CA ASP A 469 -3.81 -84.54 3.71
C ASP A 469 -3.18 -85.67 2.86
N LEU A 470 -3.83 -86.83 2.78
CA LEU A 470 -3.45 -87.91 1.85
C LEU A 470 -3.64 -87.49 0.37
N GLU A 471 -4.70 -86.77 0.02
CA GLU A 471 -4.94 -86.26 -1.35
C GLU A 471 -3.85 -85.28 -1.82
N LYS A 472 -3.21 -84.55 -0.90
CA LYS A 472 -2.14 -83.61 -1.22
C LYS A 472 -0.80 -84.29 -1.50
N GLU A 473 -0.60 -85.53 -1.05
CA GLU A 473 0.63 -86.27 -1.35
C GLU A 473 0.61 -86.80 -2.79
N PRO A 474 1.72 -86.69 -3.56
CA PRO A 474 1.80 -87.23 -4.91
C PRO A 474 1.44 -88.72 -4.93
N GLY A 475 0.44 -89.12 -5.72
CA GLY A 475 -0.04 -90.51 -5.79
C GLY A 475 -1.04 -90.94 -4.69
N GLY A 476 -1.47 -90.02 -3.81
CA GLY A 476 -2.44 -90.30 -2.75
C GLY A 476 -3.92 -90.24 -3.15
N ALA A 477 -4.23 -89.84 -4.39
CA ALA A 477 -5.60 -89.65 -4.86
C ALA A 477 -6.45 -90.94 -4.86
N GLU A 478 -5.91 -92.05 -5.36
CA GLU A 478 -6.63 -93.34 -5.39
C GLU A 478 -6.85 -93.92 -3.97
N PRO A 479 -5.84 -93.98 -3.09
CA PRO A 479 -6.03 -94.36 -1.68
C PRO A 479 -7.03 -93.48 -0.93
N ALA A 480 -7.02 -92.16 -1.15
CA ALA A 480 -7.96 -91.25 -0.50
C ALA A 480 -9.41 -91.48 -0.95
N LYS A 481 -9.63 -91.77 -2.23
CA LYS A 481 -10.95 -92.13 -2.78
C LYS A 481 -11.49 -93.41 -2.14
N ALA A 482 -10.63 -94.42 -1.95
CA ALA A 482 -10.98 -95.65 -1.24
C ALA A 482 -11.37 -95.36 0.22
N ALA A 483 -10.57 -94.55 0.93
CA ALA A 483 -10.84 -94.17 2.32
C ALA A 483 -12.14 -93.38 2.49
N ARG A 484 -12.48 -92.45 1.57
CA ARG A 484 -13.78 -91.72 1.59
C ARG A 484 -14.96 -92.68 1.51
N ARG A 485 -14.86 -93.70 0.66
CA ARG A 485 -15.91 -94.71 0.52
C ARG A 485 -16.07 -95.53 1.80
N GLN A 486 -14.96 -95.98 2.39
CA GLN A 486 -14.96 -96.74 3.64
C GLN A 486 -15.56 -95.94 4.81
N ALA A 487 -15.22 -94.64 4.93
CA ALA A 487 -15.79 -93.73 5.91
C ALA A 487 -17.31 -93.54 5.74
N ALA A 488 -17.77 -93.39 4.50
CA ALA A 488 -19.20 -93.29 4.17
C ALA A 488 -19.98 -94.57 4.53
N GLU A 489 -19.43 -95.74 4.21
CA GLU A 489 -20.03 -97.04 4.53
C GLU A 489 -20.16 -97.26 6.06
N ALA A 490 -19.13 -96.89 6.83
CA ALA A 490 -19.17 -96.95 8.29
C ALA A 490 -20.22 -96.01 8.93
N LEU A 491 -20.41 -94.80 8.40
CA LEU A 491 -21.47 -93.88 8.87
C LEU A 491 -22.88 -94.39 8.53
N LEU A 492 -23.06 -95.04 7.38
CA LEU A 492 -24.33 -95.66 7.00
C LEU A 492 -24.68 -96.82 7.94
N ALA A 493 -23.69 -97.64 8.33
CA ALA A 493 -23.88 -98.70 9.31
C ALA A 493 -24.31 -98.12 10.67
N ALA A 494 -23.65 -97.07 11.15
CA ALA A 494 -24.00 -96.40 12.40
C ALA A 494 -25.41 -95.76 12.36
N GLY A 495 -25.77 -95.12 11.24
CA GLY A 495 -27.09 -94.51 11.07
C GLY A 495 -28.24 -95.53 11.02
N ARG A 496 -28.02 -96.70 10.43
CA ARG A 496 -28.98 -97.82 10.46
C ARG A 496 -29.16 -98.36 11.88
N ALA A 497 -28.06 -98.60 12.60
CA ALA A 497 -28.11 -99.05 13.99
C ALA A 497 -28.86 -98.06 14.91
N ALA A 498 -28.70 -96.75 14.70
CA ALA A 498 -29.45 -95.73 15.43
C ALA A 498 -30.94 -95.70 15.08
N LEU A 499 -31.29 -95.92 13.81
CA LEU A 499 -32.68 -96.01 13.35
C LEU A 499 -33.39 -97.23 13.97
N ASP A 500 -32.71 -98.38 14.01
CA ASP A 500 -33.21 -99.60 14.67
C ASP A 500 -33.41 -99.39 16.18
N GLY A 501 -32.53 -98.59 16.80
CA GLY A 501 -32.64 -98.13 18.18
C GLY A 501 -33.71 -97.05 18.43
N LYS A 502 -34.46 -96.65 17.39
CA LYS A 502 -35.48 -95.58 17.41
C LYS A 502 -34.93 -94.18 17.75
N ASP A 503 -33.61 -93.98 17.72
CA ASP A 503 -33.01 -92.64 17.84
C ASP A 503 -32.97 -91.98 16.45
N LEU A 504 -34.11 -91.43 16.04
CA LEU A 504 -34.28 -90.74 14.76
C LEU A 504 -33.33 -89.54 14.62
N ALA A 505 -32.94 -88.91 15.74
CA ALA A 505 -32.03 -87.76 15.73
C ALA A 505 -30.59 -88.21 15.45
N ALA A 506 -30.10 -89.27 16.08
CA ALA A 506 -28.80 -89.86 15.77
C ALA A 506 -28.76 -90.45 14.36
N ALA A 507 -29.80 -91.16 13.93
CA ALA A 507 -29.91 -91.71 12.58
C ALA A 507 -29.84 -90.61 11.49
N ARG A 508 -30.57 -89.49 11.70
CA ARG A 508 -30.54 -88.33 10.80
C ARG A 508 -29.15 -87.69 10.76
N ARG A 509 -28.52 -87.49 11.92
CA ARG A 509 -27.16 -86.93 12.02
C ARG A 509 -26.14 -87.79 11.26
N HIS A 510 -26.16 -89.11 11.43
CA HIS A 510 -25.24 -90.00 10.71
C HIS A 510 -25.52 -90.02 9.20
N ALA A 511 -26.78 -90.02 8.78
CA ALA A 511 -27.16 -89.97 7.36
C ALA A 511 -26.71 -88.67 6.68
N ASP A 512 -26.86 -87.51 7.32
CA ASP A 512 -26.40 -86.24 6.75
C ASP A 512 -24.87 -86.19 6.66
N ARG A 513 -24.16 -86.78 7.63
CA ARG A 513 -22.68 -86.84 7.66
C ARG A 513 -22.06 -87.72 6.57
N VAL A 514 -22.80 -88.66 5.99
CA VAL A 514 -22.32 -89.47 4.84
C VAL A 514 -21.96 -88.58 3.64
N LYS A 515 -22.71 -87.49 3.45
CA LYS A 515 -22.49 -86.53 2.36
C LYS A 515 -21.13 -85.82 2.45
N THR A 516 -20.53 -85.75 3.64
CA THR A 516 -19.20 -85.18 3.87
C THR A 516 -18.10 -85.96 3.15
N PHE A 517 -18.28 -87.27 2.97
CA PHE A 517 -17.29 -88.13 2.31
C PHE A 517 -17.71 -88.48 0.88
N VAL A 518 -18.99 -88.80 0.67
CA VAL A 518 -19.56 -89.14 -0.64
C VAL A 518 -20.93 -88.46 -0.78
N PRO A 519 -21.01 -87.31 -1.47
CA PRO A 519 -22.23 -86.50 -1.55
C PRO A 519 -23.47 -87.23 -2.09
N ASP A 520 -23.32 -88.06 -3.12
CA ASP A 520 -24.43 -88.75 -3.81
C ASP A 520 -24.49 -90.25 -3.48
N HIS A 521 -24.09 -90.64 -2.27
CA HIS A 521 -24.05 -92.06 -1.91
C HIS A 521 -25.46 -92.69 -1.89
N PRO A 522 -25.74 -93.77 -2.64
CA PRO A 522 -27.09 -94.34 -2.78
C PRO A 522 -27.66 -94.83 -1.44
N GLY A 523 -26.80 -95.33 -0.55
CA GLY A 523 -27.19 -95.73 0.80
C GLY A 523 -27.70 -94.59 1.70
N GLN A 524 -27.31 -93.34 1.42
CA GLN A 524 -27.73 -92.16 2.20
C GLN A 524 -29.19 -91.83 1.95
N ALA A 525 -29.60 -91.78 0.67
CA ALA A 525 -30.98 -91.50 0.28
C ALA A 525 -31.95 -92.57 0.82
N ALA A 526 -31.53 -93.84 0.78
CA ALA A 526 -32.29 -94.94 1.36
C ALA A 526 -32.50 -94.79 2.88
N LEU A 527 -31.45 -94.42 3.63
CA LEU A 527 -31.53 -94.19 5.07
C LEU A 527 -32.37 -92.95 5.42
N ALA A 528 -32.23 -91.86 4.67
CA ALA A 528 -33.01 -90.63 4.88
C ALA A 528 -34.52 -90.85 4.65
N LYS A 529 -34.89 -91.64 3.64
CA LYS A 529 -36.28 -92.04 3.40
C LYS A 529 -36.84 -92.85 4.57
N ALA A 530 -36.09 -93.85 5.04
CA ALA A 530 -36.49 -94.67 6.18
C ALA A 530 -36.70 -93.86 7.48
N ILE A 531 -35.91 -92.80 7.69
CA ILE A 531 -36.08 -91.87 8.83
C ILE A 531 -37.33 -91.00 8.66
N ALA A 532 -37.62 -90.51 7.44
CA ALA A 532 -38.76 -89.64 7.16
C ALA A 532 -40.10 -90.38 7.32
N ASP A 533 -40.16 -91.65 6.91
CA ASP A 533 -41.35 -92.49 7.06
C ASP A 533 -41.67 -92.75 8.54
N ALA A 534 -40.67 -92.74 9.43
CA ALA A 534 -40.83 -92.94 10.87
C ALA A 534 -41.32 -91.70 11.65
N ALA A 535 -41.42 -90.50 11.03
CA ALA A 535 -41.52 -89.21 11.75
C ALA A 535 -42.85 -88.41 11.61
N LYS A 536 -43.94 -88.95 11.02
CA LYS A 536 -45.18 -88.16 10.71
C LYS A 536 -46.36 -88.29 11.71
N PRO A 537 -46.94 -87.17 12.20
CA PRO A 537 -48.35 -87.06 12.66
C PRO A 537 -49.20 -85.94 11.95
N PRO A 538 -50.56 -85.87 12.12
CA PRO A 538 -51.50 -85.16 11.20
C PRO A 538 -51.86 -83.70 11.59
N GLU A 539 -52.38 -82.92 10.63
CA GLU A 539 -52.43 -81.43 10.60
C GLU A 539 -53.86 -80.81 10.55
N PRO A 540 -54.09 -79.62 11.16
CA PRO A 540 -55.16 -78.68 10.76
C PRO A 540 -54.72 -77.18 10.65
N PRO A 541 -55.58 -76.24 10.16
CA PRO A 541 -55.19 -75.10 9.29
C PRO A 541 -55.44 -73.69 9.94
N PRO A 542 -55.56 -72.54 9.22
CA PRO A 542 -54.67 -71.36 9.37
C PRO A 542 -55.33 -70.05 9.88
N GLN A 543 -54.56 -69.08 10.39
CA GLN A 543 -54.98 -67.67 10.55
C GLN A 543 -53.84 -66.63 10.32
N PRO A 544 -54.17 -65.42 9.80
CA PRO A 544 -53.29 -64.22 9.66
C PRO A 544 -53.50 -63.25 10.87
N PRO A 545 -53.14 -61.94 10.86
CA PRO A 545 -52.02 -61.15 10.32
C PRO A 545 -51.28 -60.33 11.43
N VAL A 546 -50.17 -59.64 11.11
CA VAL A 546 -49.61 -58.56 11.97
C VAL A 546 -49.20 -57.35 11.13
N THR A 547 -49.80 -56.20 11.43
CA THR A 547 -49.44 -54.83 11.00
C THR A 547 -48.35 -54.21 11.89
N PRO A 548 -47.59 -53.23 11.38
CA PRO A 548 -47.65 -51.89 11.99
C PRO A 548 -47.83 -50.72 10.98
N PRO A 549 -48.09 -49.49 11.47
CA PRO A 549 -48.85 -48.45 10.78
C PRO A 549 -48.05 -47.21 10.29
N ALA A 550 -48.69 -46.54 9.33
CA ALA A 550 -48.90 -45.10 9.14
C ALA A 550 -47.75 -44.06 9.30
N THR A 551 -47.37 -43.53 8.13
CA THR A 551 -47.09 -42.15 7.69
C THR A 551 -47.47 -40.94 8.59
N SER A 552 -46.47 -40.02 8.74
CA SER A 552 -46.48 -38.55 8.46
C SER A 552 -47.46 -37.62 9.23
N PRO A 553 -47.30 -36.26 9.29
CA PRO A 553 -46.43 -35.37 8.50
C PRO A 553 -45.73 -34.20 9.26
N VAL A 554 -44.89 -33.48 8.50
CA VAL A 554 -44.20 -32.22 8.83
C VAL A 554 -45.20 -31.05 8.95
N PRO A 555 -45.06 -30.12 9.91
CA PRO A 555 -45.97 -28.99 10.07
C PRO A 555 -45.68 -27.84 9.07
N PRO A 556 -46.73 -27.14 8.59
CA PRO A 556 -46.60 -26.04 7.63
C PRO A 556 -46.16 -24.74 8.32
N GLN A 557 -45.31 -23.96 7.64
CA GLN A 557 -45.05 -22.57 8.00
C GLN A 557 -46.24 -21.67 7.62
N PRO A 558 -46.48 -20.56 8.36
CA PRO A 558 -47.64 -19.69 8.14
C PRO A 558 -47.50 -18.85 6.86
N PRO A 559 -48.62 -18.47 6.22
CA PRO A 559 -48.61 -17.54 5.10
C PRO A 559 -48.41 -16.12 5.63
N ASP A 560 -47.26 -15.51 5.32
CA ASP A 560 -47.11 -14.07 5.51
C ASP A 560 -48.03 -13.33 4.54
N GLN A 561 -48.83 -12.46 5.13
CA GLN A 561 -49.83 -11.61 4.50
C GLN A 561 -49.22 -10.74 3.38
N PRO A 562 -50.00 -10.41 2.34
CA PRO A 562 -49.55 -9.41 1.35
C PRO A 562 -49.33 -8.08 2.07
N PRO A 563 -48.16 -7.42 1.91
CA PRO A 563 -47.99 -6.09 2.43
C PRO A 563 -48.95 -5.15 1.69
N ALA A 564 -49.51 -4.22 2.46
CA ALA A 564 -50.33 -3.11 2.02
C ALA A 564 -49.83 -2.52 0.70
N THR A 565 -50.77 -2.19 -0.19
CA THR A 565 -50.58 -1.59 -1.52
C THR A 565 -49.54 -0.46 -1.46
N ALA A 566 -48.27 -0.82 -1.63
CA ALA A 566 -47.20 0.13 -1.79
C ALA A 566 -47.41 0.73 -3.17
N LEU A 567 -47.55 2.06 -3.24
CA LEU A 567 -47.55 2.78 -4.50
C LEU A 567 -46.22 2.46 -5.20
N GLU A 568 -46.30 1.57 -6.19
CA GLU A 568 -45.17 1.01 -6.93
C GLU A 568 -45.02 1.77 -8.26
N ILE A 569 -43.82 2.26 -8.53
CA ILE A 569 -43.49 2.84 -9.83
C ILE A 569 -42.62 1.83 -10.57
N VAL A 570 -43.13 1.29 -11.68
CA VAL A 570 -42.40 0.34 -12.53
C VAL A 570 -41.64 1.11 -13.60
N VAL A 571 -40.33 0.85 -13.71
CA VAL A 571 -39.46 1.46 -14.72
C VAL A 571 -38.96 0.37 -15.67
N THR A 572 -39.21 0.55 -16.95
CA THR A 572 -38.66 -0.27 -18.04
C THR A 572 -37.45 0.42 -18.68
N PRO A 573 -36.44 -0.33 -19.15
CA PRO A 573 -35.29 0.24 -19.84
C PRO A 573 -35.73 1.09 -21.04
N GLY A 574 -35.36 2.36 -21.08
CA GLY A 574 -35.74 3.29 -22.16
C GLY A 574 -37.23 3.68 -22.21
N GLY A 575 -38.03 3.23 -21.24
CA GLY A 575 -39.46 3.55 -21.14
C GLY A 575 -39.76 4.83 -20.36
N SER A 576 -41.06 5.15 -20.29
CA SER A 576 -41.61 6.21 -19.43
C SER A 576 -42.38 5.58 -18.26
N PRO A 577 -42.15 5.99 -17.00
CA PRO A 577 -41.24 7.06 -16.58
C PRO A 577 -39.76 6.64 -16.64
N THR A 578 -38.87 7.58 -16.95
CA THR A 578 -37.42 7.37 -16.79
C THR A 578 -37.04 7.22 -15.32
N LEU A 579 -35.85 6.71 -14.98
CA LEU A 579 -35.45 6.58 -13.57
C LEU A 579 -35.45 7.90 -12.81
N ALA A 580 -35.01 8.99 -13.43
CA ALA A 580 -35.03 10.31 -12.82
C ALA A 580 -36.47 10.79 -12.57
N GLN A 581 -37.39 10.51 -13.50
CA GLN A 581 -38.81 10.84 -13.35
C GLN A 581 -39.47 9.98 -12.26
N ALA A 582 -39.20 8.68 -12.24
CA ALA A 582 -39.68 7.77 -11.20
C ALA A 582 -39.20 8.20 -9.81
N LEU A 583 -37.94 8.62 -9.70
CA LEU A 583 -37.38 9.11 -8.45
C LEU A 583 -38.01 10.43 -8.00
N ALA A 584 -38.25 11.36 -8.93
CA ALA A 584 -38.92 12.63 -8.64
C ALA A 584 -40.39 12.47 -8.22
N GLN A 585 -41.05 11.40 -8.66
CA GLN A 585 -42.44 11.07 -8.28
C GLN A 585 -42.53 10.25 -6.98
N ALA A 586 -41.45 9.56 -6.62
CA ALA A 586 -41.44 8.68 -5.47
C ALA A 586 -41.51 9.48 -4.15
N LYS A 587 -42.46 9.11 -3.29
CA LYS A 587 -42.59 9.63 -1.92
C LYS A 587 -41.93 8.67 -0.92
N PRO A 588 -41.50 9.13 0.27
CA PRO A 588 -41.01 8.25 1.32
C PRO A 588 -41.96 7.06 1.56
N GLY A 589 -41.42 5.84 1.59
CA GLY A 589 -42.13 4.57 1.71
C GLY A 589 -42.49 3.90 0.38
N MET A 590 -42.37 4.58 -0.76
CA MET A 590 -42.65 3.99 -2.08
C MET A 590 -41.57 3.02 -2.56
N THR A 591 -41.96 2.16 -3.50
CA THR A 591 -41.06 1.23 -4.19
C THR A 591 -40.94 1.58 -5.66
N ILE A 592 -39.71 1.74 -6.15
CA ILE A 592 -39.38 1.81 -7.57
C ILE A 592 -38.88 0.43 -7.99
N LYS A 593 -39.57 -0.20 -8.93
CA LYS A 593 -39.21 -1.53 -9.44
C LYS A 593 -38.64 -1.44 -10.84
N LEU A 594 -37.40 -1.89 -11.00
CA LEU A 594 -36.69 -1.92 -12.28
C LEU A 594 -36.95 -3.25 -12.98
N GLN A 595 -37.50 -3.21 -14.20
CA GLN A 595 -37.66 -4.40 -15.03
C GLN A 595 -36.30 -4.87 -15.62
N PRO A 596 -36.17 -6.13 -16.06
CA PRO A 596 -34.98 -6.63 -16.72
C PRO A 596 -34.52 -5.74 -17.89
N GLY A 597 -33.21 -5.49 -17.92
CA GLY A 597 -32.47 -4.73 -18.92
C GLY A 597 -31.55 -3.68 -18.29
N THR A 598 -30.92 -2.88 -19.17
CA THR A 598 -29.93 -1.86 -18.76
C THR A 598 -30.58 -0.49 -18.65
N HIS A 599 -30.60 0.02 -17.42
CA HIS A 599 -31.09 1.33 -17.01
C HIS A 599 -29.92 2.31 -16.95
N GLN A 600 -29.91 3.32 -17.82
CA GLN A 600 -28.81 4.29 -17.91
C GLN A 600 -29.05 5.51 -17.00
N GLY A 601 -28.00 5.95 -16.31
CA GLY A 601 -27.97 7.18 -15.52
C GLY A 601 -27.54 6.98 -14.06
N GLY A 602 -26.93 8.01 -13.50
CA GLY A 602 -26.62 8.07 -12.06
C GLY A 602 -27.81 8.61 -11.26
N LEU A 603 -28.07 8.05 -10.09
CA LEU A 603 -29.16 8.47 -9.20
C LEU A 603 -28.62 9.01 -7.88
N THR A 604 -29.25 10.07 -7.37
CA THR A 604 -29.02 10.54 -6.01
C THR A 604 -30.28 10.32 -5.19
N ILE A 605 -30.22 9.45 -4.20
CA ILE A 605 -31.37 9.06 -3.36
C ILE A 605 -31.07 9.45 -1.92
N ASP A 606 -31.78 10.45 -1.41
CA ASP A 606 -31.74 10.92 -0.01
C ASP A 606 -33.02 10.55 0.77
N GLN A 607 -34.09 10.27 0.05
CA GLN A 607 -35.39 9.88 0.58
C GLN A 607 -35.48 8.40 0.98
N ALA A 608 -36.40 8.10 1.90
CA ALA A 608 -36.65 6.75 2.41
C ALA A 608 -37.51 5.93 1.43
N ILE A 609 -36.94 5.52 0.29
CA ILE A 609 -37.62 4.71 -0.73
C ILE A 609 -36.93 3.36 -0.93
N THR A 610 -37.63 2.42 -1.56
CA THR A 610 -37.06 1.13 -1.98
C THR A 610 -36.81 1.13 -3.48
N LEU A 611 -35.59 0.86 -3.93
CA LEU A 611 -35.24 0.58 -5.32
C LEU A 611 -34.92 -0.90 -5.45
N THR A 612 -35.72 -1.64 -6.23
CA THR A 612 -35.57 -3.09 -6.38
C THR A 612 -35.60 -3.55 -7.83
N GLY A 613 -34.80 -4.55 -8.18
CA GLY A 613 -34.90 -5.23 -9.48
C GLY A 613 -36.00 -6.30 -9.50
N ALA A 614 -36.66 -6.46 -10.65
CA ALA A 614 -37.58 -7.54 -10.94
C ALA A 614 -36.83 -8.73 -11.57
N GLY A 615 -37.09 -9.94 -11.07
CA GLY A 615 -36.43 -11.15 -11.56
C GLY A 615 -35.00 -11.31 -11.03
N SER A 616 -34.10 -11.86 -11.86
CA SER A 616 -32.69 -12.06 -11.48
C SER A 616 -31.91 -10.75 -11.47
N ARG A 617 -31.13 -10.51 -10.41
CA ARG A 617 -30.30 -9.29 -10.27
C ARG A 617 -29.29 -9.08 -11.40
N ASP A 618 -28.87 -10.15 -12.07
CA ASP A 618 -27.92 -10.08 -13.19
C ASP A 618 -28.58 -9.57 -14.48
N GLN A 619 -29.91 -9.62 -14.54
CA GLN A 619 -30.69 -9.11 -15.66
C GLN A 619 -31.13 -7.66 -15.46
N VAL A 620 -31.01 -7.10 -14.25
CA VAL A 620 -31.40 -5.72 -13.94
C VAL A 620 -30.15 -4.89 -13.67
N ILE A 621 -29.70 -4.14 -14.68
CA ILE A 621 -28.42 -3.44 -14.64
C ILE A 621 -28.68 -1.94 -14.57
N LEU A 622 -28.30 -1.30 -13.47
CA LEU A 622 -28.19 0.15 -13.38
C LEU A 622 -26.77 0.55 -13.76
N GLN A 623 -26.63 1.37 -14.81
CA GLN A 623 -25.33 1.70 -15.40
C GLN A 623 -25.11 3.20 -15.54
N SER A 624 -23.89 3.65 -15.24
CA SER A 624 -23.44 5.02 -15.50
C SER A 624 -21.98 5.02 -15.97
N SER A 625 -21.66 5.93 -16.90
CA SER A 625 -20.30 6.20 -17.36
C SER A 625 -19.77 7.58 -16.98
N GLY A 626 -20.57 8.41 -16.31
CA GLY A 626 -20.22 9.77 -15.89
C GLY A 626 -20.25 9.93 -14.36
N PRO A 627 -21.40 10.29 -13.76
CA PRO A 627 -21.55 10.38 -12.31
C PRO A 627 -21.51 8.99 -11.63
N PRO A 628 -21.35 8.92 -10.28
CA PRO A 628 -21.65 7.71 -9.52
C PRO A 628 -22.98 7.10 -9.96
N VAL A 629 -23.05 5.77 -10.07
CA VAL A 629 -24.28 5.08 -10.45
C VAL A 629 -25.35 5.31 -9.38
N LEU A 630 -24.95 5.22 -8.11
CA LEU A 630 -25.80 5.55 -6.97
C LEU A 630 -25.05 6.46 -6.01
N THR A 631 -25.68 7.57 -5.64
CA THR A 631 -25.31 8.40 -4.49
C THR A 631 -26.41 8.27 -3.45
N LEU A 632 -26.10 7.69 -2.30
CA LEU A 632 -27.08 7.37 -1.26
C LEU A 632 -26.86 8.24 -0.02
N ALA A 633 -27.96 8.84 0.42
CA ALA A 633 -28.11 9.52 1.70
C ALA A 633 -29.45 9.07 2.35
N GLY A 634 -29.66 9.40 3.61
CA GLY A 634 -30.92 9.08 4.30
C GLY A 634 -31.16 7.58 4.51
N LYS A 635 -32.39 7.09 4.24
CA LYS A 635 -32.85 5.73 4.62
C LYS A 635 -33.28 4.88 3.42
N ALA A 636 -32.70 5.12 2.25
CA ALA A 636 -33.01 4.35 1.05
C ALA A 636 -32.64 2.86 1.19
N MET A 637 -33.45 1.98 0.60
CA MET A 637 -33.14 0.55 0.45
C MET A 637 -32.94 0.22 -1.02
N VAL A 638 -31.76 -0.27 -1.39
CA VAL A 638 -31.43 -0.72 -2.74
C VAL A 638 -31.22 -2.23 -2.70
N THR A 639 -31.97 -2.98 -3.51
CA THR A 639 -31.91 -4.44 -3.46
C THR A 639 -32.11 -5.15 -4.80
N ASN A 640 -31.55 -6.36 -4.93
CA ASN A 640 -31.78 -7.28 -6.04
C ASN A 640 -31.49 -6.70 -7.44
N LEU A 641 -30.34 -6.03 -7.61
CA LEU A 641 -29.93 -5.48 -8.91
C LEU A 641 -28.40 -5.45 -9.06
N THR A 642 -27.94 -5.21 -10.29
CA THR A 642 -26.54 -4.97 -10.62
C THR A 642 -26.29 -3.48 -10.79
N VAL A 643 -25.30 -2.94 -10.07
CA VAL A 643 -24.80 -1.56 -10.21
C VAL A 643 -23.47 -1.62 -10.95
N SER A 644 -23.43 -1.06 -12.15
CA SER A 644 -22.26 -1.14 -13.04
C SER A 644 -21.76 0.26 -13.39
N TYR A 645 -20.61 0.65 -12.85
CA TYR A 645 -19.95 1.86 -13.32
C TYR A 645 -18.97 1.52 -14.44
N THR A 646 -19.18 2.11 -15.62
CA THR A 646 -18.40 1.85 -16.85
C THR A 646 -17.58 3.06 -17.31
N GLY A 647 -17.48 4.09 -16.47
CA GLY A 647 -16.75 5.32 -16.77
C GLY A 647 -15.25 5.25 -16.48
N SER A 648 -14.54 6.31 -16.83
CA SER A 648 -13.11 6.51 -16.50
C SER A 648 -12.88 7.49 -15.35
N SER A 649 -13.90 8.26 -14.96
CA SER A 649 -13.78 9.23 -13.86
C SER A 649 -13.49 8.51 -12.54
N GLN A 650 -12.70 9.18 -11.70
CA GLN A 650 -12.28 8.71 -10.39
C GLN A 650 -13.43 8.89 -9.38
N THR A 651 -14.32 7.90 -9.33
CA THR A 651 -15.53 7.94 -8.50
C THR A 651 -15.94 6.54 -8.06
N ASP A 652 -16.74 6.43 -7.00
CA ASP A 652 -17.30 5.15 -6.57
C ASP A 652 -18.52 4.77 -7.41
N ALA A 653 -18.75 3.47 -7.62
CA ALA A 653 -19.98 3.03 -8.28
C ALA A 653 -21.20 3.31 -7.39
N VAL A 654 -21.08 3.00 -6.09
CA VAL A 654 -22.04 3.39 -5.05
C VAL A 654 -21.34 4.29 -4.03
N LYS A 655 -21.78 5.54 -3.94
CA LYS A 655 -21.26 6.53 -3.00
C LYS A 655 -22.28 6.79 -1.88
N ILE A 656 -21.96 6.36 -0.66
CA ILE A 656 -22.77 6.63 0.53
C ILE A 656 -22.18 7.83 1.26
N THR A 657 -22.90 8.94 1.26
CA THR A 657 -22.44 10.20 1.87
C THR A 657 -22.84 10.32 3.34
N GLY A 658 -23.90 9.62 3.77
CA GLY A 658 -24.41 9.65 5.14
C GLY A 658 -25.70 8.85 5.31
N GLY A 659 -26.40 9.06 6.44
CA GLY A 659 -27.66 8.37 6.76
C GLY A 659 -27.49 6.91 7.18
N SER A 660 -28.51 6.09 6.96
CA SER A 660 -28.52 4.65 7.21
C SER A 660 -29.13 3.88 6.02
N PRO A 661 -28.65 4.08 4.78
CA PRO A 661 -29.18 3.36 3.63
C PRO A 661 -28.80 1.87 3.71
N THR A 662 -29.63 1.02 3.10
CA THR A 662 -29.39 -0.42 3.00
C THR A 662 -29.09 -0.79 1.56
N LEU A 663 -27.94 -1.41 1.31
CA LEU A 663 -27.62 -2.07 0.04
C LEU A 663 -27.61 -3.58 0.29
N LYS A 664 -28.57 -4.29 -0.32
CA LYS A 664 -28.79 -5.71 -0.02
C LYS A 664 -28.93 -6.57 -1.27
N ASN A 665 -28.21 -7.68 -1.33
CA ASN A 665 -28.31 -8.64 -2.44
C ASN A 665 -28.06 -8.02 -3.83
N CYS A 666 -27.08 -7.12 -3.93
CA CYS A 666 -26.69 -6.48 -5.17
C CYS A 666 -25.34 -6.98 -5.68
N THR A 667 -25.12 -6.92 -7.00
CA THR A 667 -23.78 -7.02 -7.61
C THR A 667 -23.29 -5.61 -7.91
N VAL A 668 -22.07 -5.25 -7.53
CA VAL A 668 -21.49 -3.93 -7.80
C VAL A 668 -20.15 -4.08 -8.50
N THR A 669 -20.04 -3.50 -9.69
CA THR A 669 -18.81 -3.48 -10.50
C THR A 669 -18.40 -2.04 -10.81
N SER A 670 -17.09 -1.80 -10.94
CA SER A 670 -16.56 -0.46 -11.22
C SER A 670 -15.30 -0.48 -12.07
N SER A 671 -15.36 0.15 -13.24
CA SER A 671 -14.19 0.43 -14.09
C SER A 671 -13.48 1.75 -13.75
N ALA A 672 -13.89 2.43 -12.66
CA ALA A 672 -13.35 3.74 -12.28
C ALA A 672 -11.83 3.72 -12.13
N ALA A 673 -11.15 4.80 -12.53
CA ALA A 673 -9.73 4.94 -12.25
C ALA A 673 -9.48 4.96 -10.74
N ALA A 674 -8.39 4.32 -10.28
CA ALA A 674 -7.94 4.37 -8.90
C ALA A 674 -6.42 4.59 -8.88
N ALA A 675 -6.01 5.80 -8.53
CA ALA A 675 -4.61 6.19 -8.48
C ALA A 675 -4.40 7.26 -7.40
N PRO A 676 -3.32 7.20 -6.60
CA PRO A 676 -3.00 8.22 -5.60
C PRO A 676 -3.10 9.65 -6.19
N PRO A 677 -3.58 10.65 -5.42
CA PRO A 677 -3.89 10.59 -3.99
C PRO A 677 -5.31 10.11 -3.65
N GLU A 678 -6.19 9.96 -4.64
CA GLU A 678 -7.60 9.60 -4.43
C GLU A 678 -7.87 8.17 -4.89
N TYR A 679 -8.68 7.41 -4.17
CA TYR A 679 -9.02 6.05 -4.57
C TYR A 679 -10.52 5.94 -4.77
N SER A 680 -10.93 5.05 -5.67
CA SER A 680 -12.32 4.70 -5.94
C SER A 680 -12.62 3.29 -5.44
N ALA A 681 -13.90 2.97 -5.27
CA ALA A 681 -14.36 1.65 -4.87
C ALA A 681 -15.63 1.23 -5.62
N CYS A 682 -15.99 -0.06 -5.52
CA CYS A 682 -17.36 -0.47 -5.83
C CYS A 682 -18.34 0.24 -4.88
N VAL A 683 -18.05 0.22 -3.57
CA VAL A 683 -18.84 0.94 -2.57
C VAL A 683 -17.92 1.84 -1.74
N GLY A 684 -18.18 3.15 -1.75
CA GLY A 684 -17.51 4.13 -0.91
C GLY A 684 -18.44 4.66 0.18
N VAL A 685 -18.09 4.48 1.45
CA VAL A 685 -18.81 5.01 2.62
C VAL A 685 -18.03 6.18 3.20
N TYR A 686 -18.63 7.37 3.23
CA TYR A 686 -18.00 8.59 3.74
C TYR A 686 -18.59 9.03 5.10
N GLY A 687 -19.72 8.45 5.51
CA GLY A 687 -20.41 8.79 6.76
C GLY A 687 -21.63 7.91 7.01
N GLY A 688 -22.30 8.12 8.15
CA GLY A 688 -23.53 7.42 8.50
C GLY A 688 -23.32 5.99 9.05
N THR A 689 -24.40 5.21 9.05
CA THR A 689 -24.51 3.84 9.55
C THR A 689 -25.21 2.93 8.52
N PRO A 690 -24.69 2.84 7.28
CA PRO A 690 -25.34 2.04 6.25
C PRO A 690 -25.24 0.54 6.55
N VAL A 691 -26.20 -0.23 6.01
CA VAL A 691 -26.20 -1.70 6.06
C VAL A 691 -25.84 -2.23 4.67
N LEU A 692 -24.71 -2.92 4.57
CA LEU A 692 -24.26 -3.59 3.35
C LEU A 692 -24.37 -5.10 3.59
N GLN A 693 -25.36 -5.76 2.99
CA GLN A 693 -25.66 -7.16 3.28
C GLN A 693 -25.80 -8.04 2.03
N GLY A 694 -25.06 -9.16 1.97
CA GLY A 694 -25.25 -10.16 0.90
C GLY A 694 -24.87 -9.67 -0.50
N ASN A 695 -24.01 -8.66 -0.61
CA ASN A 695 -23.61 -8.08 -1.90
C ASN A 695 -22.37 -8.76 -2.48
N THR A 696 -22.22 -8.72 -3.79
CA THR A 696 -21.01 -9.11 -4.52
C THR A 696 -20.33 -7.86 -5.06
N LEU A 697 -19.15 -7.51 -4.55
CA LEU A 697 -18.32 -6.39 -5.01
C LEU A 697 -17.16 -6.97 -5.82
N SER A 698 -17.15 -6.78 -7.14
CA SER A 698 -16.15 -7.40 -8.01
C SER A 698 -15.72 -6.51 -9.16
N GLY A 699 -14.56 -6.83 -9.75
CA GLY A 699 -14.06 -6.12 -10.93
C GLY A 699 -13.67 -4.65 -10.68
N SER A 700 -13.42 -4.27 -9.42
CA SER A 700 -12.97 -2.92 -9.07
C SER A 700 -11.52 -2.70 -9.46
N ARG A 701 -11.23 -1.63 -10.21
CA ARG A 701 -9.86 -1.13 -10.41
C ARG A 701 -9.29 -0.42 -9.17
N GLY A 702 -10.11 -0.16 -8.16
CA GLY A 702 -9.73 0.34 -6.86
C GLY A 702 -10.00 -0.69 -5.77
N MET A 703 -10.80 -0.30 -4.78
CA MET A 703 -11.21 -1.19 -3.69
C MET A 703 -12.56 -1.84 -3.93
N GLY A 704 -12.81 -3.00 -3.31
CA GLY A 704 -14.17 -3.55 -3.24
C GLY A 704 -15.03 -2.64 -2.37
N LEU A 705 -14.62 -2.46 -1.12
CA LEU A 705 -15.23 -1.54 -0.16
C LEU A 705 -14.19 -0.52 0.33
N MET A 706 -14.57 0.75 0.32
CA MET A 706 -13.84 1.82 0.99
C MET A 706 -14.73 2.44 2.07
N VAL A 707 -14.23 2.53 3.31
CA VAL A 707 -14.88 3.22 4.43
C VAL A 707 -13.97 4.35 4.88
N LYS A 708 -14.33 5.57 4.53
CA LYS A 708 -13.61 6.82 4.79
C LYS A 708 -14.44 7.68 5.75
N GLY A 709 -14.68 7.14 6.95
CA GLY A 709 -15.62 7.66 7.93
C GLY A 709 -16.91 6.84 8.02
N GLY A 710 -17.72 7.08 9.07
CA GLY A 710 -18.96 6.33 9.34
C GLY A 710 -18.76 5.02 10.10
N LYS A 711 -19.87 4.32 10.38
CA LYS A 711 -19.92 3.07 11.15
C LYS A 711 -20.87 2.07 10.48
N PRO A 712 -20.50 1.52 9.31
CA PRO A 712 -21.36 0.59 8.57
C PRO A 712 -21.51 -0.76 9.28
N LEU A 713 -22.64 -1.43 9.03
CA LEU A 713 -22.79 -2.87 9.23
C LEU A 713 -22.53 -3.55 7.87
N VAL A 714 -21.39 -4.23 7.75
CA VAL A 714 -20.99 -4.94 6.53
C VAL A 714 -21.05 -6.44 6.83
N GLN A 715 -22.06 -7.12 6.32
CA GLN A 715 -22.35 -8.51 6.67
C GLN A 715 -22.60 -9.42 5.47
N GLY A 716 -21.92 -10.58 5.40
CA GLY A 716 -22.24 -11.60 4.41
C GLY A 716 -21.95 -11.18 2.96
N ASN A 717 -21.05 -10.22 2.74
CA ASN A 717 -20.69 -9.76 1.40
C ASN A 717 -19.48 -10.53 0.86
N THR A 718 -19.38 -10.59 -0.46
CA THR A 718 -18.22 -11.14 -1.19
C THR A 718 -17.49 -10.00 -1.90
N MET A 719 -16.20 -9.85 -1.62
CA MET A 719 -15.31 -8.90 -2.29
C MET A 719 -14.24 -9.70 -3.03
N ASP A 720 -14.26 -9.62 -4.36
CA ASP A 720 -13.43 -10.49 -5.19
C ASP A 720 -12.69 -9.73 -6.29
N GLY A 721 -11.37 -9.94 -6.37
CA GLY A 721 -10.57 -9.45 -7.49
C GLY A 721 -10.37 -7.93 -7.52
N SER A 722 -10.25 -7.28 -6.36
CA SER A 722 -10.01 -5.83 -6.29
C SER A 722 -8.55 -5.49 -6.63
N ALA A 723 -8.33 -4.45 -7.45
CA ALA A 723 -6.98 -4.08 -7.89
C ALA A 723 -6.17 -3.26 -6.88
N VAL A 724 -6.73 -2.97 -5.69
CA VAL A 724 -5.99 -2.45 -4.53
C VAL A 724 -6.30 -3.32 -3.30
N TYR A 725 -7.20 -2.90 -2.41
CA TYR A 725 -7.64 -3.66 -1.23
C TYR A 725 -9.04 -4.25 -1.45
N GLY A 726 -9.33 -5.38 -0.82
CA GLY A 726 -10.71 -5.89 -0.79
C GLY A 726 -11.62 -4.96 0.00
N ALA A 727 -11.23 -4.68 1.25
CA ALA A 727 -11.85 -3.66 2.10
C ALA A 727 -10.79 -2.71 2.68
N TRP A 728 -11.08 -1.42 2.71
CA TRP A 728 -10.16 -0.41 3.24
C TRP A 728 -10.87 0.57 4.19
N PHE A 729 -10.43 0.61 5.44
CA PHE A 729 -10.94 1.49 6.49
C PHE A 729 -9.93 2.60 6.78
N THR A 730 -10.39 3.85 6.76
CA THR A 730 -9.52 5.03 6.93
C THR A 730 -10.28 6.21 7.54
N LYS A 731 -9.53 7.21 8.02
CA LYS A 731 -10.03 8.50 8.54
C LYS A 731 -11.08 8.33 9.66
N GLY A 732 -10.74 7.56 10.70
CA GLY A 732 -11.63 7.36 11.85
C GLY A 732 -12.85 6.48 11.58
N ALA A 733 -12.86 5.71 10.48
CA ALA A 733 -13.91 4.74 10.19
C ALA A 733 -14.06 3.69 11.31
N GLY A 734 -15.29 3.34 11.65
CA GLY A 734 -15.60 2.24 12.58
C GLY A 734 -16.61 1.27 12.00
N GLY A 735 -17.49 0.73 12.85
CA GLY A 735 -18.53 -0.21 12.45
C GLY A 735 -18.09 -1.67 12.52
N THR A 736 -18.90 -2.55 11.95
CA THR A 736 -18.70 -4.01 12.02
C THR A 736 -18.55 -4.60 10.64
N PHE A 737 -17.47 -5.35 10.43
CA PHE A 737 -17.20 -6.12 9.23
C PHE A 737 -17.27 -7.60 9.60
N THR A 738 -18.40 -8.25 9.31
CA THR A 738 -18.72 -9.59 9.80
C THR A 738 -19.13 -10.59 8.74
N ASN A 739 -18.67 -11.83 8.85
CA ASN A 739 -19.07 -12.93 7.96
C ASN A 739 -18.90 -12.62 6.46
N ASN A 740 -17.93 -11.78 6.10
CA ASN A 740 -17.64 -11.44 4.70
C ASN A 740 -16.55 -12.37 4.14
N THR A 741 -16.52 -12.50 2.82
CA THR A 741 -15.46 -13.20 2.09
C THR A 741 -14.66 -12.18 1.28
N VAL A 742 -13.35 -12.12 1.49
CA VAL A 742 -12.43 -11.21 0.79
C VAL A 742 -11.33 -12.01 0.10
N THR A 743 -11.32 -11.99 -1.25
CA THR A 743 -10.44 -12.83 -2.05
C THR A 743 -9.76 -12.11 -3.21
N ARG A 744 -8.57 -12.57 -3.58
CA ARG A 744 -7.85 -12.21 -4.82
C ARG A 744 -7.61 -10.70 -5.00
N SER A 745 -7.47 -9.96 -3.91
CA SER A 745 -7.02 -8.56 -3.99
C SER A 745 -5.54 -8.49 -4.35
N THR A 746 -5.14 -7.48 -5.12
CA THR A 746 -3.73 -7.33 -5.55
C THR A 746 -2.82 -6.74 -4.47
N ARG A 747 -3.39 -6.18 -3.40
CA ARG A 747 -2.72 -5.84 -2.14
C ARG A 747 -3.26 -6.72 -1.01
N SER A 748 -3.38 -6.17 0.19
CA SER A 748 -3.94 -6.86 1.34
C SER A 748 -5.46 -7.05 1.22
N GLY A 749 -6.00 -8.07 1.88
CA GLY A 749 -7.45 -8.31 1.88
C GLY A 749 -8.20 -7.18 2.57
N VAL A 750 -7.87 -6.93 3.85
CA VAL A 750 -8.44 -5.85 4.66
C VAL A 750 -7.33 -4.91 5.12
N GLY A 751 -7.43 -3.62 4.80
CA GLY A 751 -6.52 -2.59 5.30
C GLY A 751 -7.22 -1.65 6.28
N ILE A 752 -6.56 -1.34 7.41
CA ILE A 752 -7.10 -0.45 8.45
C ILE A 752 -6.04 0.60 8.81
N LYS A 753 -6.36 1.88 8.63
CA LYS A 753 -5.41 2.97 8.85
C LYS A 753 -6.02 4.29 9.31
N ASN A 754 -5.16 5.27 9.59
CA ASN A 754 -5.49 6.66 9.89
C ASN A 754 -6.59 6.78 10.96
N GLY A 755 -6.38 6.15 12.12
CA GLY A 755 -7.32 6.18 13.25
C GLY A 755 -8.61 5.38 13.07
N ALA A 756 -8.76 4.61 11.98
CA ALA A 756 -9.91 3.72 11.83
C ALA A 756 -9.86 2.57 12.85
N ALA A 757 -11.00 2.19 13.41
CA ALA A 757 -11.13 1.15 14.43
C ALA A 757 -12.40 0.29 14.22
N PRO A 758 -12.47 -0.52 13.14
CA PRO A 758 -13.59 -1.44 12.93
C PRO A 758 -13.49 -2.70 13.79
N VAL A 759 -14.63 -3.37 13.98
CA VAL A 759 -14.67 -4.76 14.48
C VAL A 759 -14.71 -5.71 13.28
N VAL A 760 -13.62 -6.43 13.05
CA VAL A 760 -13.46 -7.41 11.96
C VAL A 760 -13.65 -8.80 12.56
N LYS A 761 -14.84 -9.39 12.35
CA LYS A 761 -15.22 -10.64 13.03
C LYS A 761 -15.84 -11.72 12.14
N GLY A 762 -15.38 -12.97 12.22
CA GLY A 762 -16.03 -14.08 11.48
C GLY A 762 -15.81 -14.07 9.97
N ASN A 763 -14.84 -13.31 9.46
CA ASN A 763 -14.62 -13.18 8.01
C ASN A 763 -13.69 -14.26 7.47
N THR A 764 -13.83 -14.57 6.17
CA THR A 764 -12.87 -15.38 5.41
C THR A 764 -12.03 -14.46 4.53
N VAL A 765 -10.72 -14.39 4.80
CA VAL A 765 -9.78 -13.52 4.07
C VAL A 765 -8.67 -14.38 3.49
N ARG A 766 -8.69 -14.60 2.17
CA ARG A 766 -7.78 -15.57 1.53
C ARG A 766 -7.32 -15.19 0.15
N ASP A 767 -6.19 -15.77 -0.26
CA ASP A 767 -5.65 -15.66 -1.63
C ASP A 767 -5.43 -14.20 -2.08
N ASN A 768 -5.16 -13.28 -1.16
CA ASN A 768 -4.76 -11.90 -1.47
C ASN A 768 -3.24 -11.83 -1.66
N LYS A 769 -2.74 -10.90 -2.48
CA LYS A 769 -1.32 -10.89 -2.87
C LYS A 769 -0.36 -10.42 -1.78
N GLU A 770 -0.83 -9.63 -0.82
CA GLU A 770 -0.04 -9.19 0.34
C GLU A 770 -0.60 -9.86 1.61
N SER A 771 -0.83 -9.09 2.68
CA SER A 771 -1.31 -9.58 3.96
C SER A 771 -2.81 -9.86 3.93
N GLY A 772 -3.29 -10.77 4.77
CA GLY A 772 -4.72 -10.98 4.93
C GLY A 772 -5.38 -9.72 5.51
N ILE A 773 -4.96 -9.34 6.72
CA ILE A 773 -5.42 -8.14 7.43
C ILE A 773 -4.20 -7.29 7.79
N PHE A 774 -4.19 -6.01 7.42
CA PHE A 774 -3.09 -5.09 7.72
C PHE A 774 -3.58 -3.84 8.46
N ILE A 775 -3.01 -3.61 9.65
CA ILE A 775 -3.31 -2.48 10.53
C ILE A 775 -2.08 -1.57 10.55
N TYR A 776 -2.20 -0.34 10.04
CA TYR A 776 -1.05 0.53 9.79
C TYR A 776 -1.38 2.02 9.86
N GLN A 777 -0.39 2.89 10.00
CA GLN A 777 -0.56 4.36 10.05
C GLN A 777 -1.63 4.78 11.07
N ASP A 778 -1.43 4.44 12.35
CA ASP A 778 -2.37 4.71 13.45
C ASP A 778 -3.75 4.04 13.30
N GLY A 779 -3.88 3.02 12.43
CA GLY A 779 -5.05 2.15 12.41
C GLY A 779 -5.19 1.36 13.71
N ALA A 780 -6.41 1.04 14.09
CA ALA A 780 -6.76 0.24 15.26
C ALA A 780 -7.89 -0.74 14.98
N GLY A 781 -8.37 -1.47 15.98
CA GLY A 781 -9.55 -2.32 15.83
C GLY A 781 -9.43 -3.69 16.47
N THR A 782 -10.55 -4.42 16.41
CA THR A 782 -10.71 -5.74 17.02
C THR A 782 -10.84 -6.80 15.94
N ILE A 783 -9.91 -7.76 15.91
CA ILE A 783 -9.81 -8.82 14.91
C ILE A 783 -10.13 -10.15 15.58
N GLN A 784 -11.34 -10.66 15.37
CA GLN A 784 -11.82 -11.84 16.09
C GLN A 784 -12.42 -12.94 15.20
N GLN A 785 -12.15 -14.21 15.51
CA GLN A 785 -12.87 -15.33 14.87
C GLN A 785 -12.78 -15.34 13.34
N ASN A 786 -11.73 -14.76 12.75
CA ASN A 786 -11.56 -14.74 11.30
C ASN A 786 -10.75 -15.95 10.82
N THR A 787 -11.04 -16.41 9.61
CA THR A 787 -10.25 -17.40 8.88
C THR A 787 -9.37 -16.67 7.86
N VAL A 788 -8.06 -16.62 8.11
CA VAL A 788 -7.09 -15.86 7.32
C VAL A 788 -6.05 -16.79 6.70
N THR A 789 -6.21 -17.10 5.40
CA THR A 789 -5.50 -18.24 4.81
C THR A 789 -4.91 -17.97 3.43
N GLY A 790 -3.72 -18.52 3.13
CA GLY A 790 -3.18 -18.51 1.76
C GLY A 790 -2.87 -17.11 1.21
N ASN A 791 -2.66 -16.11 2.07
CA ASN A 791 -2.30 -14.77 1.61
C ASN A 791 -0.79 -14.69 1.29
N GLY A 792 -0.43 -13.83 0.34
CA GLY A 792 0.89 -13.76 -0.28
C GLY A 792 2.00 -13.17 0.59
N SER A 793 1.65 -12.60 1.75
CA SER A 793 2.59 -12.16 2.79
C SER A 793 2.16 -12.69 4.17
N PHE A 794 1.81 -11.81 5.11
CA PHE A 794 1.46 -12.17 6.48
C PHE A 794 -0.02 -12.52 6.60
N GLY A 795 -0.39 -13.30 7.62
CA GLY A 795 -1.80 -13.49 7.95
C GLY A 795 -2.42 -12.18 8.46
N ILE A 796 -1.99 -11.76 9.64
CA ILE A 796 -2.37 -10.49 10.28
C ILE A 796 -1.10 -9.68 10.53
N GLU A 797 -1.02 -8.48 9.98
CA GLU A 797 0.12 -7.56 10.07
C GLU A 797 -0.28 -6.30 10.84
N VAL A 798 0.58 -5.85 11.74
CA VAL A 798 0.46 -4.60 12.49
C VAL A 798 1.78 -3.83 12.37
N GLY A 799 1.76 -2.70 11.67
CA GLY A 799 2.96 -1.94 11.33
C GLY A 799 2.74 -0.44 11.41
N GLN A 800 3.78 0.37 11.24
CA GLN A 800 3.66 1.83 11.07
C GLN A 800 2.76 2.52 12.12
N ALA A 801 3.00 2.30 13.42
CA ALA A 801 2.20 2.81 14.55
C ALA A 801 0.77 2.25 14.65
N GLY A 802 0.46 1.13 13.99
CA GLY A 802 -0.82 0.43 14.12
C GLY A 802 -1.04 -0.16 15.53
N LYS A 803 -2.28 -0.11 16.04
CA LYS A 803 -2.65 -0.52 17.40
C LYS A 803 -3.84 -1.47 17.40
N ALA A 804 -3.59 -2.77 17.29
CA ALA A 804 -4.66 -3.76 17.35
C ALA A 804 -5.12 -3.96 18.81
N ASP A 805 -6.35 -3.56 19.11
CA ASP A 805 -6.93 -3.63 20.47
C ASP A 805 -7.09 -5.06 20.97
N ARG A 806 -7.34 -5.98 20.03
CA ARG A 806 -7.53 -7.41 20.30
C ARG A 806 -7.39 -8.23 19.01
N ILE A 807 -6.55 -9.25 19.04
CA ILE A 807 -6.43 -10.31 18.03
C ILE A 807 -6.68 -11.65 18.71
N GLU A 808 -7.88 -12.22 18.56
CA GLU A 808 -8.32 -13.39 19.34
C GLU A 808 -9.30 -14.31 18.59
N GLY A 809 -9.14 -15.61 18.76
CA GLY A 809 -9.99 -16.65 18.17
C GLY A 809 -9.82 -16.81 16.67
N ASN A 810 -8.79 -16.25 16.06
CA ASN A 810 -8.59 -16.32 14.60
C ASN A 810 -7.89 -17.63 14.21
N THR A 811 -8.26 -18.15 13.05
CA THR A 811 -7.57 -19.27 12.39
C THR A 811 -6.72 -18.70 11.26
N VAL A 812 -5.40 -18.65 11.45
CA VAL A 812 -4.45 -18.04 10.51
C VAL A 812 -3.49 -19.11 9.98
N THR A 813 -3.70 -19.55 8.74
CA THR A 813 -2.99 -20.73 8.22
C THR A 813 -2.51 -20.61 6.78
N GLY A 814 -1.41 -21.26 6.42
CA GLY A 814 -0.97 -21.34 5.03
C GLY A 814 -0.54 -20.01 4.39
N ASN A 815 -0.27 -18.95 5.17
CA ASN A 815 0.18 -17.67 4.62
C ASN A 815 1.69 -17.72 4.29
N HIS A 816 2.12 -16.94 3.29
CA HIS A 816 3.46 -17.04 2.73
C HIS A 816 4.58 -16.45 3.61
N SER A 817 4.24 -15.88 4.77
CA SER A 817 5.16 -15.35 5.78
C SER A 817 4.64 -15.66 7.21
N HIS A 818 4.82 -14.77 8.18
CA HIS A 818 4.35 -14.95 9.56
C HIS A 818 2.82 -15.01 9.68
N GLY A 819 2.32 -15.72 10.70
CA GLY A 819 0.90 -15.76 11.02
C GLY A 819 0.41 -14.39 11.52
N ILE A 820 0.87 -13.98 12.70
CA ILE A 820 0.68 -12.63 13.25
C ILE A 820 2.04 -11.94 13.31
N TYR A 821 2.14 -10.74 12.74
CA TYR A 821 3.38 -9.99 12.64
C TYR A 821 3.21 -8.55 13.13
N VAL A 822 4.05 -8.12 14.07
CA VAL A 822 4.02 -6.75 14.63
C VAL A 822 5.39 -6.09 14.46
N HIS A 823 5.47 -5.00 13.72
CA HIS A 823 6.75 -4.33 13.45
C HIS A 823 6.65 -2.79 13.48
N ASP A 824 7.81 -2.15 13.47
CA ASP A 824 8.00 -0.69 13.62
C ASP A 824 7.68 -0.17 15.03
N GLU A 825 8.42 0.87 15.41
CA GLU A 825 8.26 1.55 16.69
C GLU A 825 6.86 2.17 16.81
N GLY A 826 6.23 2.01 17.98
CA GLY A 826 4.88 2.49 18.25
C GLY A 826 3.75 1.55 17.80
N SER A 827 4.07 0.48 17.07
CA SER A 827 3.08 -0.56 16.72
C SER A 827 2.86 -1.54 17.87
N GLN A 828 1.60 -1.88 18.13
CA GLN A 828 1.23 -2.74 19.26
C GLN A 828 0.04 -3.64 18.90
N ALA A 829 0.06 -4.87 19.37
CA ALA A 829 -1.08 -5.77 19.30
C ALA A 829 -1.32 -6.51 20.61
N ARG A 830 -2.56 -6.55 21.09
CA ARG A 830 -2.98 -7.42 22.19
C ARG A 830 -3.50 -8.74 21.63
N VAL A 831 -2.74 -9.81 21.82
CA VAL A 831 -2.95 -11.12 21.19
C VAL A 831 -3.42 -12.13 22.23
N GLY A 832 -4.63 -12.65 22.02
CA GLY A 832 -5.22 -13.74 22.81
C GLY A 832 -5.00 -15.10 22.15
N ALA A 833 -5.88 -16.07 22.46
CA ALA A 833 -5.78 -17.41 21.89
C ALA A 833 -6.11 -17.39 20.38
N ASN A 834 -5.19 -17.85 19.52
CA ASN A 834 -5.40 -17.98 18.07
C ASN A 834 -4.88 -19.34 17.58
N THR A 835 -5.44 -19.86 16.49
CA THR A 835 -4.98 -21.08 15.84
C THR A 835 -4.08 -20.70 14.66
N LEU A 836 -2.77 -20.92 14.82
CA LEU A 836 -1.75 -20.48 13.87
C LEU A 836 -0.95 -21.71 13.38
N SER A 837 -1.09 -22.10 12.11
CA SER A 837 -0.42 -23.31 11.60
C SER A 837 -0.12 -23.24 10.11
N GLY A 838 0.94 -23.91 9.66
CA GLY A 838 1.29 -24.00 8.24
C GLY A 838 1.64 -22.68 7.54
N ASN A 839 1.86 -21.59 8.29
CA ASN A 839 2.41 -20.35 7.75
C ASN A 839 3.92 -20.54 7.50
N ASN A 840 4.48 -19.92 6.45
CA ASN A 840 5.91 -20.12 6.11
C ASN A 840 6.86 -19.46 7.12
N GLY A 841 6.40 -18.42 7.81
CA GLY A 841 7.11 -17.77 8.89
C GLY A 841 6.69 -18.30 10.27
N LYS A 842 7.23 -17.67 11.31
CA LYS A 842 6.81 -17.88 12.71
C LYS A 842 5.28 -17.70 12.89
N PRO A 843 4.63 -18.47 13.80
CA PRO A 843 3.21 -18.27 14.14
C PRO A 843 2.91 -16.84 14.58
N GLU A 844 3.72 -16.31 15.50
CA GLU A 844 3.68 -14.93 15.96
C GLU A 844 5.09 -14.37 15.96
N HIS A 845 5.27 -13.13 15.50
CA HIS A 845 6.58 -12.48 15.50
C HIS A 845 6.46 -10.97 15.70
N SER A 846 7.37 -10.42 16.50
CA SER A 846 7.56 -8.99 16.61
C SER A 846 9.01 -8.59 16.31
N GLU A 847 9.21 -7.45 15.64
CA GLU A 847 10.53 -6.88 15.36
C GLU A 847 10.53 -5.34 15.33
N LYS A 848 11.71 -4.71 15.21
CA LYS A 848 11.87 -3.26 14.98
C LYS A 848 11.07 -2.35 15.93
N GLY A 849 10.93 -2.74 17.19
CA GLY A 849 10.19 -1.98 18.20
C GLY A 849 8.68 -2.25 18.26
N GLY A 850 8.16 -3.13 17.39
CA GLY A 850 6.78 -3.62 17.49
C GLY A 850 6.57 -4.46 18.73
N ARG A 851 5.41 -4.33 19.38
CA ARG A 851 5.10 -4.98 20.66
C ARG A 851 3.88 -5.89 20.60
N ILE A 852 4.03 -7.11 21.08
CA ILE A 852 2.92 -8.04 21.31
C ILE A 852 2.67 -8.12 22.82
N ASP A 853 1.45 -7.79 23.24
CA ASP A 853 0.96 -7.99 24.61
C ASP A 853 -0.02 -9.15 24.65
N ARG A 854 -0.09 -9.88 25.77
CA ARG A 854 -1.04 -10.99 25.95
C ARG A 854 -2.35 -10.50 26.56
N LEU A 855 -3.46 -11.10 26.13
CA LEU A 855 -4.81 -10.84 26.65
C LEU A 855 -5.18 -11.73 27.82
#